data_AF-A0A9P9SEI8-F1
#
_entry.id   AF-A0A9P9SEI8-F1
#
_cell.length_a   1.000
_cell.length_b   1.000
_cell.length_c   1.000
_cell.angle_alpha   90.00
_cell.angle_beta   90.00
_cell.angle_gamma   90.00
#
_symmetry.space_group_name_H-M   'P 1'
#
loop_
_entity.id
_entity.type
_entity.pdbx_description
1 polymer ?
#
loop_
_entity_poly.entity_id
_entity_poly.type
_entity_poly.pdbx_seq_one_letter_code
_entity_poly.pdbx_strand_id
1 'polypeptide(L)'
;MKPSNLALGCIAITSNTLAQITQRYCDVTTAICFSGWKGSNGITLGIALPKGKTAPFDTILQIVSPIKNGWVGFSWGGTMPYVPLTIGWVNNASSSTIYSSRMAYGLSLPQPYDAAEYSYIKGTGYNTTHWTLNVRCRGCSQWHDVDGNLVSIDATATAQKFAFGLASTMPAQPANNRSMFNVHNSFGSYRLNLTQGQNADFDKLVAVNLVQDAPSTTSSALSSTSSALPTALSSSISSSASPEPTQTGVPSSCKDAPASRFPLHTAKGWKATKVAGGLTQPRTLLFDSNGNILVVQNGLGITVHKVGPNGCLLSSKTIVAQRNLNHGIVLSTDGKTLFASSATSVYAWTYDAPTTSVSENSTTIVSGMDTRGHVTRTLVIPPQHPNLILVSHGSNDNFDYGAADIKIGRSCVKVFNIATMPVGGYDYVTGGYQMGYGLRNEVGLAFDGDGMLWGLENSSDEIHRTIGGVSVDIHTDNPADEINFLGDPTKENRDWYGYPTCYSCAQPVAITDRSFAVGDQFVLEPNATFTDDTCKLSSVAARLTLPAHSAPLGATFDKNFTSMYVAIHGSWNRNPSTGYKVIDVPFSKGPNGFGPSAPLQSTTGWIDILWNDNVEQCSTTQCFRPVSIAMDGFGRMYITSDSGAEGEMIILGKD
;
A
#
# COMPACT_ATOMS: atom_id res chain seq x y z
N MET A 1 51.52 -4.31 -34.56
CA MET A 1 52.62 -4.27 -33.57
C MET A 1 52.02 -4.12 -32.19
N LYS A 2 52.42 -5.00 -31.27
CA LYS A 2 52.12 -5.16 -29.83
C LYS A 2 51.10 -4.19 -29.16
N PRO A 3 50.03 -4.70 -28.51
CA PRO A 3 49.25 -3.92 -27.56
C PRO A 3 49.99 -3.87 -26.21
N SER A 4 50.08 -2.68 -25.62
CA SER A 4 50.61 -2.47 -24.27
C SER A 4 49.50 -2.69 -23.24
N ASN A 5 49.71 -3.67 -22.36
CA ASN A 5 48.89 -3.92 -21.18
C ASN A 5 48.96 -2.74 -20.21
N LEU A 6 47.85 -2.01 -20.03
CA LEU A 6 47.57 -1.31 -18.77
C LEU A 6 46.58 -2.19 -18.00
N ALA A 7 47.09 -2.83 -16.95
CA ALA A 7 46.26 -3.48 -15.95
C ALA A 7 45.49 -2.40 -15.18
N LEU A 8 44.20 -2.24 -15.46
CA LEU A 8 43.29 -1.62 -14.50
C LEU A 8 43.17 -2.56 -13.31
N GLY A 9 43.80 -2.19 -12.20
CA GLY A 9 43.54 -2.84 -10.92
C GLY A 9 42.08 -2.65 -10.55
N CYS A 10 41.29 -3.71 -10.63
CA CYS A 10 40.04 -3.81 -9.88
C CYS A 10 40.39 -3.67 -8.41
N ILE A 11 40.23 -2.48 -7.84
CA ILE A 11 39.97 -2.36 -6.41
C ILE A 11 38.58 -2.93 -6.22
N ALA A 12 38.52 -4.25 -6.02
CA ALA A 12 37.41 -4.85 -5.32
C ALA A 12 37.37 -4.15 -3.97
N ILE A 13 36.45 -3.19 -3.81
CA ILE A 13 36.01 -2.79 -2.49
C ILE A 13 35.29 -4.02 -1.97
N THR A 14 36.06 -4.92 -1.34
CA THR A 14 35.52 -5.92 -0.45
C THR A 14 34.75 -5.12 0.58
N SER A 15 33.43 -5.07 0.44
CA SER A 15 32.57 -4.72 1.55
C SER A 15 32.97 -5.68 2.66
N ASN A 16 33.68 -5.16 3.65
CA ASN A 16 33.88 -5.85 4.90
C ASN A 16 32.48 -5.95 5.51
N THR A 17 31.75 -6.99 5.10
CA THR A 17 30.62 -7.51 5.85
C THR A 17 31.23 -8.00 7.16
N LEU A 18 31.33 -7.10 8.14
CA LEU A 18 31.56 -7.51 9.52
C LEU A 18 30.52 -8.58 9.81
N ALA A 19 30.98 -9.82 9.99
CA ALA A 19 30.11 -10.93 10.33
C ALA A 19 29.26 -10.51 11.53
N GLN A 20 27.94 -10.46 11.37
CA GLN A 20 27.03 -10.17 12.47
C GLN A 20 27.21 -11.27 13.52
N ILE A 21 27.83 -10.94 14.65
CA ILE A 21 28.07 -11.90 15.73
C ILE A 21 26.75 -12.09 16.48
N THR A 22 26.12 -13.24 16.26
CA THR A 22 24.97 -13.71 17.04
C THR A 22 25.48 -14.35 18.32
N GLN A 23 24.83 -14.04 19.44
CA GLN A 23 25.29 -14.51 20.76
C GLN A 23 24.16 -15.20 21.52
N ARG A 24 24.43 -16.41 21.99
CA ARG A 24 23.60 -17.04 23.03
C ARG A 24 23.77 -16.30 24.34
N TYR A 25 22.68 -15.90 24.96
CA TYR A 25 22.67 -15.42 26.34
C TYR A 25 21.46 -15.98 27.08
N CYS A 26 21.58 -16.16 28.39
CA CYS A 26 20.51 -16.69 29.22
C CYS A 26 20.11 -15.64 30.25
N ASP A 27 18.83 -15.32 30.30
CA ASP A 27 18.28 -14.40 31.28
C ASP A 27 18.26 -15.08 32.65
N VAL A 28 18.95 -14.48 33.62
CA VAL A 28 19.14 -15.06 34.95
C VAL A 28 17.83 -15.16 35.76
N THR A 29 16.85 -14.31 35.46
CA THR A 29 15.57 -14.26 36.19
C THR A 29 14.64 -15.37 35.72
N THR A 30 14.62 -15.62 34.42
CA THR A 30 13.69 -16.55 33.77
C THR A 30 14.29 -17.90 33.42
N ALA A 31 15.63 -18.00 33.44
CA ALA A 31 16.42 -19.12 32.93
C ALA A 31 16.22 -19.42 31.43
N ILE A 32 15.58 -18.51 30.69
CA ILE A 32 15.37 -18.65 29.25
C ILE A 32 16.63 -18.20 28.51
N CYS A 33 17.10 -19.01 27.57
CA CYS A 33 18.22 -18.66 26.71
C CYS A 33 17.76 -18.22 25.32
N PHE A 34 18.32 -17.13 24.82
CA PHE A 34 17.99 -16.48 23.57
C PHE A 34 19.15 -16.56 22.58
N SER A 35 18.82 -16.60 21.29
CA SER A 35 19.72 -16.15 20.22
C SER A 35 19.56 -14.63 20.11
N GLY A 36 20.62 -13.88 20.42
CA GLY A 36 20.60 -12.42 20.50
C GLY A 36 21.27 -11.69 19.35
N TRP A 37 20.73 -10.52 19.03
CA TRP A 37 21.35 -9.50 18.19
C TRP A 37 21.24 -8.12 18.86
N LYS A 38 22.31 -7.33 18.80
CA LYS A 38 22.35 -5.95 19.28
C LYS A 38 22.61 -4.99 18.12
N GLY A 39 21.68 -4.07 17.89
CA GLY A 39 21.78 -3.06 16.85
C GLY A 39 22.62 -1.86 17.26
N SER A 40 23.18 -1.15 16.28
CA SER A 40 23.89 0.13 16.48
C SER A 40 22.98 1.23 17.02
N ASN A 41 21.67 1.10 16.82
CA ASN A 41 20.61 1.94 17.39
C ASN A 41 20.34 1.68 18.89
N GLY A 42 21.05 0.74 19.51
CA GLY A 42 20.97 0.44 20.94
C GLY A 42 19.89 -0.57 21.32
N ILE A 43 19.08 -1.07 20.37
CA ILE A 43 18.10 -2.12 20.66
C ILE A 43 18.79 -3.49 20.73
N THR A 44 18.27 -4.38 21.57
CA THR A 44 18.64 -5.81 21.61
C THR A 44 17.39 -6.64 21.32
N LEU A 45 17.51 -7.57 20.39
CA LEU A 45 16.45 -8.48 19.98
C LEU A 45 16.89 -9.91 20.25
N GLY A 46 16.10 -10.65 21.02
CA GLY A 46 16.39 -12.03 21.41
C GLY A 46 15.24 -12.96 21.07
N ILE A 47 15.54 -14.13 20.52
CA ILE A 47 14.54 -15.17 20.22
C ILE A 47 14.89 -16.45 20.96
N ALA A 48 13.91 -16.99 21.68
CA ALA A 48 13.97 -18.31 22.29
C ALA A 48 12.90 -19.22 21.69
N LEU A 49 13.25 -20.49 21.49
CA LEU A 49 12.42 -21.49 20.83
C LEU A 49 12.63 -22.88 21.45
N PRO A 50 11.68 -23.82 21.29
CA PRO A 50 11.85 -25.19 21.75
C PRO A 50 12.93 -25.94 20.97
N LYS A 51 13.72 -26.75 21.68
CA LYS A 51 14.75 -27.59 21.06
C LYS A 51 14.11 -28.74 20.29
N GLY A 52 14.57 -28.97 19.06
CA GLY A 52 14.21 -30.15 18.27
C GLY A 52 12.75 -30.18 17.77
N LYS A 53 12.10 -29.03 17.65
CA LYS A 53 10.74 -28.91 17.09
C LYS A 53 10.77 -28.26 15.70
N THR A 54 9.89 -28.71 14.83
CA THR A 54 9.54 -28.06 13.57
C THR A 54 8.27 -27.23 13.77
N ALA A 55 8.15 -26.11 13.06
CA ALA A 55 6.96 -25.26 13.16
C ALA A 55 5.67 -26.05 12.78
N PRO A 56 4.50 -25.72 13.36
CA PRO A 56 4.27 -24.62 14.29
C PRO A 56 4.71 -24.93 15.72
N PHE A 57 5.32 -23.95 16.38
CA PHE A 57 5.66 -23.94 17.80
C PHE A 57 5.54 -22.54 18.41
N ASP A 58 5.40 -22.45 19.73
CA ASP A 58 5.46 -21.19 20.46
C ASP A 58 6.91 -20.65 20.47
N THR A 59 7.06 -19.33 20.35
CA THR A 59 8.34 -18.62 20.46
C THR A 59 8.31 -17.68 21.65
N ILE A 60 9.47 -17.27 22.18
CA ILE A 60 9.57 -16.11 23.08
C ILE A 60 10.42 -15.05 22.38
N LEU A 61 9.87 -13.86 22.26
CA LEU A 61 10.57 -12.67 21.78
C LEU A 61 10.93 -11.79 22.97
N GLN A 62 12.19 -11.35 23.00
CA GLN A 62 12.66 -10.27 23.86
C GLN A 62 13.02 -9.05 23.00
N ILE A 63 12.43 -7.92 23.31
CA ILE A 63 12.84 -6.60 22.81
C ILE A 63 13.33 -5.78 23.99
N VAL A 64 14.60 -5.36 23.96
CA VAL A 64 15.15 -4.36 24.89
C VAL A 64 15.49 -3.12 24.08
N SER A 65 14.99 -1.96 24.48
CA SER A 65 15.17 -0.72 23.73
C SER A 65 15.45 0.48 24.65
N PRO A 66 16.30 1.43 24.23
CA PRO A 66 16.40 2.73 24.87
C PRO A 66 15.02 3.41 25.00
N ILE A 67 14.80 4.11 26.11
CA ILE A 67 13.53 4.77 26.44
C ILE A 67 13.13 5.87 25.43
N LYS A 68 14.10 6.41 24.70
CA LYS A 68 13.90 7.43 23.65
C LYS A 68 13.18 6.91 22.40
N ASN A 69 13.13 5.59 22.21
CA ASN A 69 12.42 4.98 21.08
C ASN A 69 10.96 4.80 21.49
N GLY A 70 10.06 5.50 20.79
CA GLY A 70 8.63 5.48 21.05
C GLY A 70 7.98 4.12 20.74
N TRP A 71 8.51 3.38 19.77
CA TRP A 71 8.16 1.97 19.54
C TRP A 71 9.29 1.22 18.81
N VAL A 72 9.32 -0.11 18.97
CA VAL A 72 10.17 -1.02 18.19
C VAL A 72 9.33 -2.17 17.64
N GLY A 73 9.43 -2.39 16.34
CA GLY A 73 8.82 -3.49 15.61
C GLY A 73 9.84 -4.58 15.28
N PHE A 74 9.39 -5.82 15.32
CA PHE A 74 10.10 -7.03 14.97
C PHE A 74 9.31 -7.79 13.89
N SER A 75 9.99 -8.19 12.82
CA SER A 75 9.41 -8.99 11.73
C SER A 75 9.89 -10.43 11.80
N TRP A 76 8.95 -11.38 11.94
CA TRP A 76 9.24 -12.82 12.05
C TRP A 76 9.78 -13.46 10.76
N GLY A 77 9.54 -12.83 9.61
CA GLY A 77 9.94 -13.29 8.28
C GLY A 77 11.03 -12.44 7.62
N GLY A 78 11.48 -11.36 8.26
CA GLY A 78 12.55 -10.50 7.74
C GLY A 78 12.13 -9.49 6.66
N THR A 79 10.82 -9.33 6.45
CA THR A 79 10.17 -8.32 5.59
C THR A 79 8.93 -7.77 6.29
N MET A 80 8.42 -6.61 5.86
CA MET A 80 7.22 -6.01 6.47
C MET A 80 5.90 -6.61 5.94
N PRO A 81 5.67 -6.72 4.62
CA PRO A 81 4.42 -7.27 4.09
C PRO A 81 4.32 -8.79 4.26
N TYR A 82 3.09 -9.29 4.46
CA TYR A 82 2.70 -10.70 4.50
C TYR A 82 3.48 -11.54 5.54
N VAL A 83 3.89 -10.87 6.62
CA VAL A 83 4.68 -11.45 7.69
C VAL A 83 4.09 -11.00 9.03
N PRO A 84 3.96 -11.89 10.03
CA PRO A 84 3.61 -11.50 11.38
C PRO A 84 4.63 -10.50 11.92
N LEU A 85 4.14 -9.43 12.53
CA LEU A 85 4.95 -8.40 13.15
C LEU A 85 4.59 -8.32 14.63
N THR A 86 5.60 -8.23 15.49
CA THR A 86 5.44 -7.90 16.90
C THR A 86 5.97 -6.50 17.14
N ILE A 87 5.14 -5.60 17.63
CA ILE A 87 5.56 -4.24 17.98
C ILE A 87 5.46 -4.06 19.49
N GLY A 88 6.40 -3.35 20.09
CA GLY A 88 6.44 -3.05 21.51
C GLY A 88 6.71 -1.58 21.80
N TRP A 89 6.16 -1.09 22.91
CA TRP A 89 6.43 0.25 23.44
C TRP A 89 6.09 0.36 24.93
N VAL A 90 6.40 1.51 25.53
CA VAL A 90 6.08 1.82 26.93
C VAL A 90 4.59 2.13 27.10
N ASN A 91 3.95 1.50 28.08
CA ASN A 91 2.60 1.79 28.52
C ASN A 91 2.60 2.29 29.97
N ASN A 92 2.72 3.61 30.12
CA ASN A 92 2.70 4.30 31.41
C ASN A 92 1.43 4.04 32.22
N ALA A 93 0.26 3.86 31.56
CA ALA A 93 -1.01 3.62 32.26
C ALA A 93 -1.00 2.30 33.04
N SER A 94 -0.22 1.32 32.56
CA SER A 94 -0.02 0.04 33.23
C SER A 94 1.30 -0.08 33.98
N SER A 95 2.11 0.98 34.02
CA SER A 95 3.49 0.95 34.54
C SER A 95 4.33 -0.22 33.98
N SER A 96 4.13 -0.55 32.69
CA SER A 96 4.80 -1.66 32.01
C SER A 96 5.05 -1.34 30.53
N THR A 97 5.44 -2.34 29.74
CA THR A 97 5.46 -2.29 28.28
C THR A 97 4.27 -3.06 27.71
N ILE A 98 3.89 -2.73 26.49
CA ILE A 98 2.78 -3.38 25.78
C ILE A 98 3.25 -3.98 24.46
N TYR A 99 2.68 -5.12 24.07
CA TYR A 99 2.87 -5.70 22.74
C TYR A 99 1.72 -5.30 21.80
N SER A 100 1.96 -5.42 20.50
CA SER A 100 0.97 -5.26 19.44
C SER A 100 1.21 -6.29 18.35
N SER A 101 0.21 -7.14 18.10
CA SER A 101 0.23 -8.13 17.03
C SER A 101 -0.23 -7.51 15.72
N ARG A 102 0.62 -7.54 14.69
CA ARG A 102 0.35 -6.86 13.43
C ARG A 102 0.70 -7.69 12.21
N MET A 103 0.09 -7.34 11.07
CA MET A 103 0.48 -7.80 9.75
C MET A 103 0.18 -6.69 8.74
N ALA A 104 1.12 -6.41 7.85
CA ALA A 104 0.91 -5.53 6.71
C ALA A 104 0.65 -6.34 5.45
N TYR A 105 -0.18 -5.82 4.55
CA TYR A 105 -0.48 -6.45 3.25
C TYR A 105 0.04 -5.58 2.09
N GLY A 106 1.12 -4.84 2.37
CA GLY A 106 1.77 -3.86 1.52
C GLY A 106 2.61 -2.88 2.34
N LEU A 107 3.12 -1.83 1.70
CA LEU A 107 3.83 -0.73 2.39
C LEU A 107 2.83 0.26 3.00
N SER A 108 1.93 -0.23 3.85
CA SER A 108 0.90 0.54 4.55
C SER A 108 0.95 0.28 6.06
N LEU A 109 0.22 1.07 6.85
CA LEU A 109 0.14 0.87 8.30
C LEU A 109 -0.27 -0.60 8.61
N PRO A 110 0.55 -1.38 9.35
CA PRO A 110 0.20 -2.74 9.70
C PRO A 110 -1.13 -2.85 10.46
N GLN A 111 -1.98 -3.77 10.03
CA GLN A 111 -3.29 -4.02 10.63
C GLN A 111 -3.16 -4.96 11.83
N PRO A 112 -4.08 -4.91 12.82
CA PRO A 112 -4.16 -5.92 13.87
C PRO A 112 -4.18 -7.34 13.29
N TYR A 113 -3.37 -8.23 13.85
CA TYR A 113 -3.25 -9.62 13.38
C TYR A 113 -3.66 -10.61 14.48
N ASP A 114 -4.89 -11.10 14.37
CA ASP A 114 -5.52 -11.92 15.42
C ASP A 114 -5.16 -13.41 15.35
N ALA A 115 -4.45 -13.86 14.30
CA ALA A 115 -4.00 -15.25 14.21
C ALA A 115 -2.71 -15.53 15.02
N ALA A 116 -2.14 -14.51 15.67
CA ALA A 116 -1.06 -14.66 16.64
C ALA A 116 -1.49 -14.24 18.05
N GLU A 117 -1.29 -15.13 19.02
CA GLU A 117 -1.63 -14.93 20.44
C GLU A 117 -0.36 -14.60 21.23
N TYR A 118 -0.43 -13.60 22.10
CA TYR A 118 0.70 -13.15 22.90
C TYR A 118 0.39 -13.24 24.39
N SER A 119 1.39 -13.65 25.17
CA SER A 119 1.35 -13.64 26.63
C SER A 119 2.63 -13.05 27.19
N TYR A 120 2.54 -12.22 28.23
CA TYR A 120 3.73 -11.62 28.84
C TYR A 120 4.53 -12.65 29.61
N ILE A 121 5.84 -12.50 29.52
CA ILE A 121 6.85 -13.25 30.26
C ILE A 121 7.49 -12.30 31.29
N LYS A 122 7.88 -12.85 32.45
CA LYS A 122 8.63 -12.13 33.50
C LYS A 122 9.81 -11.32 32.92
N GLY A 123 10.10 -10.18 33.52
CA GLY A 123 11.11 -9.23 33.04
C GLY A 123 10.59 -8.18 32.04
N THR A 124 9.31 -8.25 31.66
CA THR A 124 8.61 -7.16 30.95
C THR A 124 8.46 -5.94 31.86
N GLY A 125 8.78 -4.75 31.36
CA GLY A 125 8.65 -3.49 32.10
C GLY A 125 9.60 -2.41 31.57
N TYR A 126 9.76 -1.31 32.29
CA TYR A 126 10.71 -0.25 31.91
C TYR A 126 11.34 0.43 33.12
N ASN A 127 12.46 1.11 32.88
CA ASN A 127 13.15 1.98 33.83
C ASN A 127 13.48 3.33 33.17
N THR A 128 14.30 4.15 33.81
CA THR A 128 14.64 5.50 33.33
C THR A 128 15.45 5.53 32.03
N THR A 129 16.04 4.41 31.61
CA THR A 129 16.94 4.35 30.45
C THR A 129 16.45 3.41 29.36
N HIS A 130 15.75 2.34 29.71
CA HIS A 130 15.35 1.28 28.80
C HIS A 130 13.96 0.73 29.13
N TRP A 131 13.32 0.17 28.12
CA TRP A 131 12.15 -0.67 28.26
C TRP A 131 12.43 -2.07 27.70
N THR A 132 11.80 -3.07 28.30
CA THR A 132 11.91 -4.49 27.94
C THR A 132 10.51 -5.07 27.71
N LEU A 133 10.33 -5.77 26.59
CA LEU A 133 9.14 -6.55 26.28
C LEU A 133 9.56 -8.01 26.10
N ASN A 134 9.15 -8.88 27.04
CA ASN A 134 9.30 -10.32 26.91
C ASN A 134 7.92 -10.94 26.68
N VAL A 135 7.70 -11.56 25.54
CA VAL A 135 6.41 -12.15 25.19
C VAL A 135 6.55 -13.53 24.58
N ARG A 136 5.71 -14.47 25.02
CA ARG A 136 5.45 -15.69 24.27
C ARG A 136 4.56 -15.32 23.10
N CYS A 137 4.93 -15.70 21.88
CA CYS A 137 4.04 -15.67 20.72
C CYS A 137 3.69 -17.08 20.27
N ARG A 138 2.39 -17.37 20.19
CA ARG A 138 1.82 -18.53 19.50
C ARG A 138 1.30 -18.08 18.14
N GLY A 139 1.65 -18.80 17.07
CA GLY A 139 1.28 -18.44 15.70
C GLY A 139 2.28 -17.53 14.98
N CYS A 140 3.43 -17.20 15.60
CA CYS A 140 4.50 -16.44 14.96
C CYS A 140 5.55 -17.29 14.24
N SER A 141 5.55 -18.61 14.42
CA SER A 141 6.52 -19.52 13.80
C SER A 141 6.08 -20.04 12.43
N GLN A 142 4.82 -19.83 12.06
CA GLN A 142 4.24 -20.26 10.79
C GLN A 142 3.09 -19.33 10.40
N TRP A 143 3.02 -18.93 9.13
CA TRP A 143 1.99 -18.05 8.57
C TRP A 143 1.82 -18.30 7.07
N HIS A 144 0.86 -17.61 6.44
CA HIS A 144 0.69 -17.63 4.99
C HIS A 144 1.41 -16.44 4.35
N ASP A 145 2.16 -16.67 3.28
CA ASP A 145 2.77 -15.62 2.49
C ASP A 145 1.76 -14.91 1.57
N VAL A 146 2.28 -14.06 0.68
CA VAL A 146 1.50 -13.28 -0.29
C VAL A 146 0.69 -14.13 -1.27
N ASP A 147 1.10 -15.36 -1.54
CA ASP A 147 0.38 -16.29 -2.43
C ASP A 147 -0.52 -17.25 -1.66
N GLY A 148 -0.57 -17.13 -0.32
CA GLY A 148 -1.31 -18.04 0.54
C GLY A 148 -0.56 -19.34 0.79
N ASN A 149 0.73 -19.43 0.49
CA ASN A 149 1.54 -20.61 0.83
C ASN A 149 1.97 -20.55 2.29
N LEU A 150 1.99 -21.70 2.96
CA LEU A 150 2.51 -21.80 4.32
C LEU A 150 4.02 -21.59 4.35
N VAL A 151 4.47 -20.58 5.10
CA VAL A 151 5.86 -20.27 5.39
C VAL A 151 6.12 -20.48 6.87
N SER A 152 7.30 -20.99 7.21
CA SER A 152 7.67 -21.35 8.58
C SER A 152 9.09 -20.92 8.92
N ILE A 153 9.32 -20.62 10.19
CA ILE A 153 10.66 -20.45 10.74
C ILE A 153 11.34 -21.82 10.85
N ASP A 154 12.54 -21.92 10.29
CA ASP A 154 13.39 -23.09 10.50
C ASP A 154 14.17 -22.93 11.82
N ALA A 155 13.74 -23.67 12.85
CA ALA A 155 14.39 -23.66 14.17
C ALA A 155 15.86 -24.11 14.16
N THR A 156 16.30 -24.78 13.10
CA THR A 156 17.68 -25.27 12.93
C THR A 156 18.57 -24.33 12.14
N ALA A 157 18.01 -23.27 11.55
CA ALA A 157 18.73 -22.33 10.71
C ALA A 157 19.84 -21.61 11.51
N THR A 158 21.07 -21.68 11.00
CA THR A 158 22.22 -20.96 11.56
C THR A 158 22.27 -19.49 11.12
N ALA A 159 21.38 -19.08 10.21
CA ALA A 159 21.35 -17.76 9.61
C ALA A 159 19.92 -17.35 9.18
N GLN A 160 18.93 -17.49 10.07
CA GLN A 160 17.55 -17.07 9.83
C GLN A 160 17.46 -15.55 9.70
N LYS A 161 16.86 -15.05 8.61
CA LYS A 161 16.67 -13.61 8.40
C LYS A 161 15.47 -13.09 9.22
N PHE A 162 15.69 -11.98 9.91
CA PHE A 162 14.67 -11.17 10.58
C PHE A 162 14.86 -9.69 10.22
N ALA A 163 13.90 -8.86 10.59
CA ALA A 163 13.99 -7.42 10.40
C ALA A 163 13.42 -6.67 11.60
N PHE A 164 13.82 -5.42 11.74
CA PHE A 164 13.32 -4.50 12.75
C PHE A 164 12.96 -3.16 12.11
N GLY A 165 12.08 -2.42 12.79
CA GLY A 165 11.84 -1.00 12.55
C GLY A 165 11.64 -0.30 13.89
N LEU A 166 11.99 0.98 14.00
CA LEU A 166 11.73 1.79 15.18
C LEU A 166 11.44 3.23 14.81
N ALA A 167 10.71 3.93 15.68
CA ALA A 167 10.58 5.38 15.63
C ALA A 167 10.71 5.97 17.04
N SER A 168 11.11 7.23 17.10
CA SER A 168 11.11 8.03 18.34
C SER A 168 9.70 8.48 18.74
N THR A 169 8.80 8.61 17.77
CA THR A 169 7.42 9.06 18.00
C THR A 169 6.60 7.95 18.65
N MET A 170 5.94 8.25 19.78
CA MET A 170 5.05 7.32 20.45
C MET A 170 3.82 6.97 19.58
N PRO A 171 3.24 5.78 19.74
CA PRO A 171 1.91 5.48 19.21
C PRO A 171 0.86 6.49 19.68
N ALA A 172 -0.19 6.70 18.88
CA ALA A 172 -1.22 7.70 19.13
C ALA A 172 -1.95 7.51 20.48
N GLN A 173 -2.14 6.26 20.89
CA GLN A 173 -2.74 5.86 22.16
C GLN A 173 -1.86 4.80 22.83
N PRO A 174 -0.80 5.20 23.58
CA PRO A 174 0.18 4.25 24.11
C PRO A 174 -0.38 3.13 25.01
N ALA A 175 -1.56 3.33 25.60
CA ALA A 175 -2.24 2.32 26.42
C ALA A 175 -3.01 1.25 25.62
N ASN A 176 -3.17 1.42 24.31
CA ASN A 176 -3.98 0.56 23.44
C ASN A 176 -3.08 -0.26 22.50
N ASN A 177 -3.06 -1.59 22.60
CA ASN A 177 -2.26 -2.44 21.72
C ASN A 177 -2.69 -2.41 20.25
N ARG A 178 -3.90 -1.93 19.96
CA ARG A 178 -4.40 -1.68 18.60
C ARG A 178 -4.14 -0.24 18.14
N SER A 179 -3.48 0.59 18.95
CA SER A 179 -3.10 1.97 18.58
C SER A 179 -2.36 2.03 17.25
N MET A 180 -2.62 3.10 16.50
CA MET A 180 -1.81 3.44 15.35
C MET A 180 -0.46 4.00 15.77
N PHE A 181 0.49 3.99 14.84
CA PHE A 181 1.83 4.50 15.01
C PHE A 181 2.34 4.97 13.65
N ASN A 182 3.27 5.93 13.65
CA ASN A 182 3.87 6.45 12.42
C ASN A 182 4.92 5.49 11.85
N VAL A 183 5.34 5.75 10.61
CA VAL A 183 6.43 5.01 9.94
C VAL A 183 7.73 5.06 10.76
N HIS A 184 8.53 3.99 10.68
CA HIS A 184 9.86 3.94 11.32
C HIS A 184 10.82 4.95 10.68
N ASN A 185 11.70 5.53 11.50
CA ASN A 185 12.82 6.35 11.03
C ASN A 185 14.17 5.61 11.05
N SER A 186 14.19 4.37 11.57
CA SER A 186 15.34 3.46 11.48
C SER A 186 14.84 2.03 11.35
N PHE A 187 15.35 1.30 10.36
CA PHE A 187 14.94 -0.07 10.07
C PHE A 187 16.10 -0.84 9.42
N GLY A 188 15.99 -2.16 9.38
CA GLY A 188 17.00 -3.00 8.74
C GLY A 188 16.71 -4.49 8.90
N SER A 189 17.52 -5.31 8.23
CA SER A 189 17.49 -6.76 8.37
C SER A 189 18.79 -7.29 8.96
N TYR A 190 18.69 -8.42 9.65
CA TYR A 190 19.80 -9.10 10.30
C TYR A 190 19.55 -10.61 10.30
N ARG A 191 20.57 -11.40 10.62
CA ARG A 191 20.45 -12.85 10.70
C ARG A 191 20.77 -13.37 12.09
N LEU A 192 20.02 -14.37 12.54
CA LEU A 192 20.22 -15.06 13.81
C LEU A 192 20.54 -16.54 13.60
N ASN A 193 21.45 -17.08 14.41
CA ASN A 193 21.64 -18.51 14.55
C ASN A 193 20.65 -19.07 15.56
N LEU A 194 19.51 -19.59 15.08
CA LEU A 194 18.41 -20.02 15.95
C LEU A 194 18.76 -21.23 16.82
N THR A 195 19.77 -22.01 16.46
CA THR A 195 20.28 -23.10 17.31
C THR A 195 20.76 -22.58 18.68
N GLN A 196 21.23 -21.32 18.74
CA GLN A 196 21.66 -20.67 19.97
C GLN A 196 20.49 -20.27 20.89
N GLY A 197 19.27 -20.16 20.36
CA GLY A 197 18.05 -19.81 21.11
C GLY A 197 17.21 -21.02 21.55
N GLN A 198 17.69 -22.24 21.31
CA GLN A 198 16.95 -23.45 21.65
C GLN A 198 17.01 -23.75 23.15
N ASN A 199 15.86 -24.15 23.71
CA ASN A 199 15.69 -24.53 25.11
C ASN A 199 15.03 -25.93 25.20
N ALA A 200 15.59 -26.82 26.02
CA ALA A 200 15.11 -28.21 26.14
C ALA A 200 13.74 -28.33 26.83
N ASP A 201 13.53 -27.58 27.91
CA ASP A 201 12.29 -27.58 28.70
C ASP A 201 11.43 -26.35 28.40
N PHE A 202 11.32 -25.96 27.12
CA PHE A 202 10.72 -24.69 26.71
C PHE A 202 9.31 -24.48 27.26
N ASP A 203 8.40 -25.46 27.16
CA ASP A 203 7.03 -25.32 27.64
C ASP A 203 6.97 -25.12 29.16
N LYS A 204 7.84 -25.80 29.90
CA LYS A 204 7.97 -25.64 31.36
C LYS A 204 8.52 -24.25 31.70
N LEU A 205 9.53 -23.78 30.97
CA LEU A 205 10.09 -22.44 31.12
C LEU A 205 9.05 -21.36 30.82
N VAL A 206 8.23 -21.53 29.78
CA VAL A 206 7.10 -20.64 29.51
C VAL A 206 6.14 -20.66 30.70
N ALA A 207 5.64 -21.83 31.10
CA ALA A 207 4.64 -21.96 32.14
C ALA A 207 5.03 -21.29 33.47
N VAL A 208 6.27 -21.46 33.93
CA VAL A 208 6.75 -20.85 35.20
C VAL A 208 7.04 -19.35 35.10
N ASN A 209 7.15 -18.80 33.89
CA ASN A 209 7.48 -17.40 33.65
C ASN A 209 6.34 -16.56 33.06
N LEU A 210 5.17 -17.16 32.78
CA LEU A 210 3.98 -16.42 32.38
C LEU A 210 3.53 -15.43 33.48
N VAL A 211 3.19 -14.22 33.06
CA VAL A 211 2.58 -13.19 33.94
C VAL A 211 1.06 -13.36 33.88
N GLN A 212 0.45 -13.76 35.01
CA GLN A 212 -0.99 -14.06 35.09
C GLN A 212 -1.86 -12.80 35.15
N ASP A 213 -1.47 -11.80 35.95
CA ASP A 213 -2.16 -10.51 36.10
C ASP A 213 -1.64 -9.47 35.09
N ALA A 214 -1.65 -9.84 33.81
CA ALA A 214 -1.20 -8.93 32.75
C ALA A 214 -2.13 -7.71 32.64
N PRO A 215 -1.60 -6.49 32.37
CA PRO A 215 -2.44 -5.33 32.09
C PRO A 215 -3.42 -5.64 30.95
N SER A 216 -4.70 -5.35 31.17
CA SER A 216 -5.73 -5.50 30.14
C SER A 216 -5.31 -4.74 28.89
N THR A 217 -5.13 -5.45 27.77
CA THR A 217 -5.06 -4.80 26.47
C THR A 217 -6.46 -4.29 26.17
N THR A 218 -6.69 -2.99 26.28
CA THR A 218 -8.01 -2.37 26.02
C THR A 218 -8.38 -2.54 24.55
N SER A 219 -9.01 -3.66 24.23
CA SER A 219 -9.81 -3.83 23.01
C SER A 219 -11.13 -3.10 23.21
N SER A 220 -11.20 -1.82 22.85
CA SER A 220 -12.48 -1.26 22.39
C SER A 220 -12.58 -1.51 20.89
N ALA A 221 -12.69 -2.79 20.52
CA ALA A 221 -13.33 -3.14 19.27
C ALA A 221 -14.83 -3.07 19.54
N LEU A 222 -15.55 -2.30 18.73
CA LEU A 222 -16.99 -2.48 18.58
C LEU A 222 -17.25 -3.98 18.40
N SER A 223 -18.07 -4.56 19.29
CA SER A 223 -18.45 -5.96 19.25
C SER A 223 -18.85 -6.37 17.84
N SER A 224 -18.02 -7.18 17.18
CA SER A 224 -18.46 -7.99 16.06
C SER A 224 -19.35 -9.09 16.64
N THR A 225 -20.66 -8.89 16.61
CA THR A 225 -21.61 -9.97 16.85
C THR A 225 -21.43 -11.01 15.75
N SER A 226 -20.71 -12.09 16.09
CA SER A 226 -20.81 -13.36 15.39
C SER A 226 -22.23 -13.88 15.62
N SER A 227 -23.15 -13.52 14.72
CA SER A 227 -24.44 -14.18 14.62
C SER A 227 -24.20 -15.50 13.90
N ALA A 228 -24.42 -16.60 14.61
CA ALA A 228 -24.54 -17.92 14.03
C ALA A 228 -25.52 -17.92 12.85
N LEU A 229 -25.24 -18.76 11.84
CA LEU A 229 -26.13 -19.05 10.72
C LEU A 229 -27.55 -19.37 11.22
N PRO A 230 -28.60 -18.73 10.68
CA PRO A 230 -29.93 -19.30 10.66
C PRO A 230 -30.12 -20.06 9.35
N THR A 231 -30.13 -21.39 9.45
CA THR A 231 -30.67 -22.29 8.43
C THR A 231 -32.19 -22.19 8.47
N ALA A 232 -32.79 -21.32 7.64
CA ALA A 232 -34.20 -21.38 7.31
C ALA A 232 -34.48 -20.64 6.00
N LEU A 233 -34.68 -21.41 4.93
CA LEU A 233 -35.27 -20.95 3.67
C LEU A 233 -36.70 -20.49 3.95
N SER A 234 -37.00 -19.23 3.65
CA SER A 234 -38.37 -18.77 3.44
C SER A 234 -38.42 -18.05 2.10
N SER A 235 -39.05 -18.72 1.14
CA SER A 235 -39.29 -18.24 -0.21
C SER A 235 -40.51 -17.31 -0.20
N SER A 236 -40.27 -16.01 -0.35
CA SER A 236 -41.27 -15.08 -0.89
C SER A 236 -40.64 -14.29 -2.03
N ILE A 237 -41.04 -14.64 -3.25
CA ILE A 237 -40.67 -13.91 -4.46
C ILE A 237 -41.52 -12.65 -4.45
N SER A 238 -40.91 -11.52 -4.07
CA SER A 238 -41.43 -10.20 -4.37
C SER A 238 -40.50 -9.58 -5.41
N SER A 239 -41.01 -9.39 -6.62
CA SER A 239 -40.36 -8.65 -7.69
C SER A 239 -40.33 -7.16 -7.33
N SER A 240 -39.33 -6.76 -6.55
CA SER A 240 -38.97 -5.35 -6.37
C SER A 240 -37.99 -4.99 -7.47
N ALA A 241 -38.34 -3.98 -8.28
CA ALA A 241 -37.36 -3.31 -9.13
C ALA A 241 -36.15 -2.84 -8.31
N SER A 242 -34.98 -2.78 -8.95
CA SER A 242 -33.68 -2.45 -8.37
C SER A 242 -33.69 -1.12 -7.59
N PRO A 243 -32.86 -0.95 -6.53
CA PRO A 243 -32.83 0.24 -5.69
C PRO A 243 -31.82 1.25 -6.25
N GLU A 244 -31.98 1.68 -7.50
CA GLU A 244 -31.20 2.83 -7.96
C GLU A 244 -31.53 4.05 -7.09
N PRO A 245 -30.54 4.90 -6.77
CA PRO A 245 -30.80 6.13 -6.06
C PRO A 245 -31.86 6.96 -6.80
N THR A 246 -32.95 7.32 -6.13
CA THR A 246 -33.98 8.20 -6.71
C THR A 246 -33.71 9.66 -6.40
N GLN A 247 -32.88 9.94 -5.39
CA GLN A 247 -32.35 11.26 -5.12
C GLN A 247 -31.02 11.46 -5.84
N THR A 248 -30.90 12.57 -6.56
CA THR A 248 -29.75 12.90 -7.41
C THR A 248 -28.66 13.70 -6.70
N GLY A 249 -29.00 14.36 -5.58
CA GLY A 249 -28.06 15.15 -4.79
C GLY A 249 -27.30 14.36 -3.72
N VAL A 250 -26.33 15.02 -3.10
CA VAL A 250 -25.59 14.49 -1.94
C VAL A 250 -26.47 14.60 -0.69
N PRO A 251 -26.73 13.50 0.06
CA PRO A 251 -27.51 13.56 1.29
C PRO A 251 -26.84 14.47 2.32
N SER A 252 -27.58 15.03 3.28
CA SER A 252 -26.97 15.82 4.37
C SER A 252 -26.28 14.95 5.42
N SER A 253 -26.73 13.70 5.57
CA SER A 253 -26.16 12.69 6.47
C SER A 253 -26.68 11.30 6.06
N CYS A 254 -25.97 10.26 6.48
CA CYS A 254 -26.43 8.88 6.40
C CYS A 254 -26.65 8.32 7.80
N LYS A 255 -27.89 7.90 8.10
CA LYS A 255 -28.34 7.54 9.46
C LYS A 255 -27.45 6.50 10.15
N ASP A 256 -27.00 5.50 9.41
CA ASP A 256 -26.22 4.38 9.94
C ASP A 256 -24.71 4.56 9.77
N ALA A 257 -24.27 5.67 9.16
CA ALA A 257 -22.86 6.01 9.07
C ALA A 257 -22.41 6.74 10.35
N PRO A 258 -21.27 6.35 10.95
CA PRO A 258 -20.72 7.10 12.07
C PRO A 258 -20.31 8.51 11.62
N ALA A 259 -20.13 9.43 12.58
CA ALA A 259 -19.62 10.76 12.28
C ALA A 259 -18.29 10.70 11.52
N SER A 260 -18.03 11.68 10.66
CA SER A 260 -16.76 11.80 9.96
C SER A 260 -15.61 11.89 10.95
N ARG A 261 -14.58 11.06 10.74
CA ARG A 261 -13.39 11.06 11.59
C ARG A 261 -12.57 12.33 11.41
N PHE A 262 -12.56 12.83 10.18
CA PHE A 262 -11.77 13.98 9.77
C PHE A 262 -12.69 15.12 9.33
N PRO A 263 -12.42 16.36 9.74
CA PRO A 263 -13.08 17.52 9.17
C PRO A 263 -12.65 17.68 7.69
N LEU A 264 -13.64 17.79 6.81
CA LEU A 264 -13.43 17.94 5.38
C LEU A 264 -14.06 19.24 4.90
N HIS A 265 -13.36 19.94 4.01
CA HIS A 265 -13.83 21.11 3.32
C HIS A 265 -14.08 20.79 1.85
N THR A 266 -15.04 21.48 1.26
CA THR A 266 -15.38 21.35 -0.15
C THR A 266 -15.32 22.70 -0.85
N ALA A 267 -15.07 22.67 -2.15
CA ALA A 267 -15.17 23.87 -2.97
C ALA A 267 -16.62 24.41 -2.97
N LYS A 268 -16.79 25.69 -3.30
CA LYS A 268 -18.12 26.29 -3.42
C LYS A 268 -18.99 25.50 -4.40
N GLY A 269 -20.20 25.11 -3.96
CA GLY A 269 -21.14 24.32 -4.77
C GLY A 269 -20.86 22.82 -4.76
N TRP A 270 -19.96 22.35 -3.88
CA TRP A 270 -19.71 20.93 -3.63
C TRP A 270 -20.08 20.56 -2.20
N LYS A 271 -20.52 19.32 -2.02
CA LYS A 271 -20.87 18.75 -0.73
C LYS A 271 -20.37 17.32 -0.58
N ALA A 272 -19.92 17.00 0.62
CA ALA A 272 -19.46 15.67 1.00
C ALA A 272 -20.26 15.12 2.19
N THR A 273 -20.46 13.81 2.24
CA THR A 273 -21.10 13.12 3.36
C THR A 273 -20.52 11.73 3.54
N LYS A 274 -20.23 11.34 4.78
CA LYS A 274 -19.78 9.98 5.09
C LYS A 274 -20.90 8.99 4.89
N VAL A 275 -20.61 7.89 4.18
CA VAL A 275 -21.55 6.80 3.91
C VAL A 275 -21.12 5.48 4.56
N ALA A 276 -19.84 5.33 4.90
CA ALA A 276 -19.30 4.17 5.61
C ALA A 276 -18.12 4.54 6.52
N GLY A 277 -17.95 3.80 7.61
CA GLY A 277 -16.79 3.86 8.50
C GLY A 277 -16.41 2.46 8.99
N GLY A 278 -15.23 2.33 9.60
CA GLY A 278 -14.73 1.05 10.11
C GLY A 278 -14.36 0.01 9.04
N LEU A 279 -14.13 0.44 7.79
CA LEU A 279 -13.64 -0.43 6.73
C LEU A 279 -12.15 -0.77 6.98
N THR A 280 -11.71 -1.96 6.54
CA THR A 280 -10.33 -2.43 6.64
C THR A 280 -9.54 -1.93 5.43
N GLN A 281 -8.79 -0.84 5.57
CA GLN A 281 -7.99 -0.21 4.50
C GLN A 281 -8.69 -0.27 3.13
N PRO A 282 -9.87 0.37 2.96
CA PRO A 282 -10.62 0.30 1.71
C PRO A 282 -9.84 0.96 0.56
N ARG A 283 -9.66 0.23 -0.54
CA ARG A 283 -8.87 0.64 -1.71
C ARG A 283 -9.80 0.94 -2.89
N THR A 284 -9.65 0.22 -4.00
CA THR A 284 -10.46 0.46 -5.20
C THR A 284 -11.91 0.08 -4.96
N LEU A 285 -12.81 0.93 -5.45
CA LEU A 285 -14.25 0.71 -5.43
C LEU A 285 -14.84 0.83 -6.84
N LEU A 286 -15.90 0.09 -7.12
CA LEU A 286 -16.67 0.18 -8.38
C LEU A 286 -18.14 -0.14 -8.16
N PHE A 287 -18.98 0.23 -9.12
CA PHE A 287 -20.39 -0.17 -9.14
C PHE A 287 -20.59 -1.46 -9.93
N ASP A 288 -21.45 -2.35 -9.42
CA ASP A 288 -21.99 -3.43 -10.22
C ASP A 288 -23.21 -3.00 -11.06
N SER A 289 -23.71 -3.91 -11.89
CA SER A 289 -24.86 -3.65 -12.78
C SER A 289 -26.18 -3.38 -12.06
N ASN A 290 -26.26 -3.64 -10.74
CA ASN A 290 -27.43 -3.36 -9.92
C ASN A 290 -27.25 -2.11 -9.04
N GLY A 291 -26.15 -1.38 -9.20
CA GLY A 291 -25.85 -0.18 -8.42
C GLY A 291 -25.31 -0.46 -7.00
N ASN A 292 -24.91 -1.70 -6.70
CA ASN A 292 -24.17 -1.98 -5.47
C ASN A 292 -22.71 -1.55 -5.63
N ILE A 293 -22.07 -1.15 -4.53
CA ILE A 293 -20.65 -0.80 -4.52
C ILE A 293 -19.84 -2.02 -4.08
N LEU A 294 -18.87 -2.42 -4.91
CA LEU A 294 -17.86 -3.42 -4.60
C LEU A 294 -16.58 -2.69 -4.14
N VAL A 295 -15.95 -3.15 -3.06
CA VAL A 295 -14.74 -2.54 -2.49
C VAL A 295 -13.72 -3.61 -2.16
N VAL A 296 -12.47 -3.40 -2.59
CA VAL A 296 -11.33 -4.15 -2.06
C VAL A 296 -10.93 -3.57 -0.72
N GLN A 297 -10.99 -4.39 0.33
CA GLN A 297 -10.52 -4.06 1.67
C GLN A 297 -9.23 -4.82 1.95
N ASN A 298 -8.10 -4.11 1.91
CA ASN A 298 -6.77 -4.73 1.98
C ASN A 298 -6.57 -5.48 3.31
N GLY A 299 -6.27 -6.78 3.24
CA GLY A 299 -6.18 -7.66 4.41
C GLY A 299 -7.49 -8.33 4.83
N LEU A 300 -8.60 -8.06 4.13
CA LEU A 300 -9.90 -8.70 4.32
C LEU A 300 -10.36 -9.46 3.06
N GLY A 301 -10.41 -8.77 1.90
CA GLY A 301 -10.93 -9.29 0.64
C GLY A 301 -11.89 -8.31 -0.04
N ILE A 302 -12.94 -8.82 -0.69
CA ILE A 302 -13.92 -7.98 -1.42
C ILE A 302 -15.23 -7.93 -0.65
N THR A 303 -15.72 -6.72 -0.38
CA THR A 303 -17.04 -6.47 0.19
C THR A 303 -17.98 -5.84 -0.81
N VAL A 304 -19.27 -6.15 -0.68
CA VAL A 304 -20.36 -5.54 -1.44
C VAL A 304 -21.22 -4.71 -0.49
N HIS A 305 -21.62 -3.53 -0.93
CA HIS A 305 -22.43 -2.57 -0.19
C HIS A 305 -23.65 -2.18 -1.02
N LYS A 306 -24.85 -2.47 -0.50
CA LYS A 306 -26.10 -2.10 -1.17
C LYS A 306 -26.33 -0.61 -0.99
N VAL A 307 -26.51 0.14 -2.08
CA VAL A 307 -26.83 1.56 -2.05
C VAL A 307 -28.35 1.74 -1.98
N GLY A 308 -28.80 2.69 -1.16
CA GLY A 308 -30.20 3.04 -1.00
C GLY A 308 -30.64 4.23 -1.86
N PRO A 309 -31.95 4.53 -1.89
CA PRO A 309 -32.54 5.59 -2.71
C PRO A 309 -31.92 6.99 -2.53
N ASN A 310 -31.33 7.28 -1.37
CA ASN A 310 -30.69 8.56 -1.03
C ASN A 310 -29.16 8.56 -1.21
N GLY A 311 -28.59 7.51 -1.78
CA GLY A 311 -27.15 7.33 -1.93
C GLY A 311 -26.42 6.80 -0.68
N CYS A 312 -27.10 6.62 0.45
CA CYS A 312 -26.50 5.99 1.64
C CYS A 312 -26.46 4.46 1.51
N LEU A 313 -25.54 3.82 2.25
CA LEU A 313 -25.45 2.35 2.27
C LEU A 313 -26.54 1.75 3.17
N LEU A 314 -27.17 0.67 2.70
CA LEU A 314 -28.23 -0.05 3.42
C LEU A 314 -27.71 -1.30 4.15
N SER A 315 -26.76 -2.00 3.55
CA SER A 315 -26.20 -3.25 4.09
C SER A 315 -24.86 -3.55 3.44
N SER A 316 -24.04 -4.35 4.12
CA SER A 316 -22.72 -4.76 3.64
C SER A 316 -22.47 -6.23 3.92
N LYS A 317 -21.76 -6.94 3.05
CA LYS A 317 -21.23 -8.28 3.33
C LYS A 317 -19.91 -8.53 2.59
N THR A 318 -19.13 -9.48 3.09
CA THR A 318 -17.94 -9.98 2.37
C THR A 318 -18.38 -11.03 1.35
N ILE A 319 -17.92 -10.90 0.10
CA ILE A 319 -18.21 -11.85 -0.98
C ILE A 319 -16.99 -12.67 -1.39
N VAL A 320 -15.78 -12.14 -1.17
CA VAL A 320 -14.51 -12.87 -1.34
C VAL A 320 -13.69 -12.67 -0.08
N ALA A 321 -13.39 -13.74 0.66
CA ALA A 321 -12.60 -13.71 1.87
C ALA A 321 -11.14 -14.08 1.59
N GLN A 322 -10.45 -13.25 0.80
CA GLN A 322 -9.09 -13.49 0.35
C GLN A 322 -8.18 -12.31 0.75
N ARG A 323 -7.40 -12.51 1.81
CA ARG A 323 -6.64 -11.42 2.47
C ARG A 323 -5.46 -10.88 1.68
N ASN A 324 -4.99 -11.60 0.66
CA ASN A 324 -3.88 -11.13 -0.18
C ASN A 324 -4.34 -10.18 -1.30
N LEU A 325 -5.64 -9.99 -1.51
CA LEU A 325 -6.16 -8.92 -2.37
C LEU A 325 -5.87 -7.56 -1.73
N ASN A 326 -5.25 -6.66 -2.49
CA ASN A 326 -4.67 -5.44 -1.90
C ASN A 326 -5.06 -4.13 -2.59
N HIS A 327 -5.56 -4.14 -3.83
CA HIS A 327 -5.95 -2.92 -4.52
C HIS A 327 -6.89 -3.14 -5.70
N GLY A 328 -6.41 -3.78 -6.78
CA GLY A 328 -7.11 -3.79 -8.06
C GLY A 328 -8.38 -4.63 -8.05
N ILE A 329 -9.44 -4.07 -8.63
CA ILE A 329 -10.72 -4.73 -8.88
C ILE A 329 -11.33 -4.11 -10.14
N VAL A 330 -11.88 -4.95 -11.02
CA VAL A 330 -12.64 -4.50 -12.18
C VAL A 330 -13.72 -5.53 -12.51
N LEU A 331 -14.85 -5.07 -13.04
CA LEU A 331 -15.93 -5.94 -13.49
C LEU A 331 -15.91 -5.99 -15.02
N SER A 332 -16.15 -7.16 -15.61
CA SER A 332 -16.37 -7.28 -17.05
C SER A 332 -17.51 -6.36 -17.49
N THR A 333 -17.46 -5.89 -18.74
CA THR A 333 -18.45 -4.96 -19.28
C THR A 333 -19.88 -5.51 -19.25
N ASP A 334 -20.06 -6.83 -19.29
CA ASP A 334 -21.36 -7.50 -19.16
C ASP A 334 -21.81 -7.72 -17.70
N GLY A 335 -20.98 -7.35 -16.72
CA GLY A 335 -21.26 -7.46 -15.29
C GLY A 335 -21.11 -8.86 -14.71
N LYS A 336 -20.62 -9.86 -15.47
CA LYS A 336 -20.68 -11.29 -15.07
C LYS A 336 -19.36 -11.88 -14.57
N THR A 337 -18.25 -11.17 -14.71
CA THR A 337 -16.94 -11.64 -14.27
C THR A 337 -16.29 -10.57 -13.41
N LEU A 338 -16.02 -10.90 -12.15
CA LEU A 338 -15.30 -10.04 -11.23
C LEU A 338 -13.83 -10.39 -11.26
N PHE A 339 -12.98 -9.41 -11.56
CA PHE A 339 -11.54 -9.55 -11.49
C PHE A 339 -11.00 -8.80 -10.28
N ALA A 340 -10.01 -9.37 -9.60
CA ALA A 340 -9.27 -8.68 -8.54
C ALA A 340 -7.82 -9.16 -8.48
N SER A 341 -6.95 -8.32 -7.93
CA SER A 341 -5.52 -8.59 -7.90
C SER A 341 -4.93 -8.66 -6.49
N SER A 342 -3.97 -9.57 -6.35
CA SER A 342 -2.97 -9.58 -5.28
C SER A 342 -1.68 -8.92 -5.79
N ALA A 343 -0.61 -8.97 -5.00
CA ALA A 343 0.71 -8.49 -5.46
C ALA A 343 1.29 -9.32 -6.63
N THR A 344 0.95 -10.61 -6.73
CA THR A 344 1.53 -11.57 -7.68
C THR A 344 0.65 -11.92 -8.85
N SER A 345 -0.68 -11.85 -8.65
CA SER A 345 -1.64 -12.48 -9.56
C SER A 345 -2.93 -11.69 -9.69
N VAL A 346 -3.55 -11.84 -10.87
CA VAL A 346 -4.92 -11.41 -11.19
C VAL A 346 -5.82 -12.64 -11.21
N TYR A 347 -6.92 -12.57 -10.46
CA TYR A 347 -7.91 -13.62 -10.32
C TYR A 347 -9.23 -13.20 -10.95
N ALA A 348 -10.03 -14.17 -11.38
CA ALA A 348 -11.38 -13.97 -11.88
C ALA A 348 -12.38 -14.91 -11.21
N TRP A 349 -13.56 -14.39 -10.92
CA TRP A 349 -14.73 -15.15 -10.45
C TRP A 349 -15.92 -14.88 -11.35
N THR A 350 -16.79 -15.86 -11.55
CA THR A 350 -18.15 -15.56 -12.01
C THR A 350 -18.83 -14.70 -10.95
N TYR A 351 -19.54 -13.65 -11.35
CA TYR A 351 -20.25 -12.74 -10.46
C TYR A 351 -21.73 -12.66 -10.84
N ASP A 352 -22.59 -12.72 -9.83
CA ASP A 352 -24.04 -12.58 -9.96
C ASP A 352 -24.53 -11.38 -9.14
N ALA A 353 -24.77 -10.25 -9.82
CA ALA A 353 -25.18 -9.00 -9.18
C ALA A 353 -26.53 -9.10 -8.43
N PRO A 354 -27.59 -9.77 -8.96
CA PRO A 354 -28.83 -10.02 -8.23
C PRO A 354 -28.65 -10.66 -6.84
N THR A 355 -27.80 -11.69 -6.73
CA THR A 355 -27.57 -12.38 -5.46
C THR A 355 -26.36 -11.84 -4.69
N THR A 356 -25.59 -10.93 -5.31
CA THR A 356 -24.31 -10.40 -4.82
C THR A 356 -23.39 -11.54 -4.37
N SER A 357 -23.15 -12.48 -5.27
CA SER A 357 -22.36 -13.69 -5.02
C SER A 357 -21.32 -13.92 -6.11
N VAL A 358 -20.30 -14.72 -5.78
CA VAL A 358 -19.24 -15.14 -6.69
C VAL A 358 -19.15 -16.67 -6.74
N SER A 359 -18.51 -17.20 -7.78
CA SER A 359 -18.11 -18.62 -7.80
C SER A 359 -17.22 -18.97 -6.60
N GLU A 360 -17.27 -20.22 -6.14
CA GLU A 360 -16.46 -20.68 -5.00
C GLU A 360 -14.96 -20.59 -5.30
N ASN A 361 -14.56 -21.01 -6.50
CA ASN A 361 -13.18 -20.98 -6.95
C ASN A 361 -12.95 -19.81 -7.91
N SER A 362 -11.74 -19.27 -7.86
CA SER A 362 -11.23 -18.30 -8.82
C SER A 362 -10.46 -19.00 -9.95
N THR A 363 -10.35 -18.32 -11.09
CA THR A 363 -9.40 -18.66 -12.15
C THR A 363 -8.26 -17.64 -12.14
N THR A 364 -7.02 -18.11 -12.27
CA THR A 364 -5.86 -17.22 -12.42
C THR A 364 -5.78 -16.73 -13.87
N ILE A 365 -5.76 -15.42 -14.06
CA ILE A 365 -5.70 -14.77 -15.38
C ILE A 365 -4.27 -14.39 -15.74
N VAL A 366 -3.56 -13.81 -14.77
CA VAL A 366 -2.15 -13.42 -14.89
C VAL A 366 -1.47 -13.75 -13.58
N SER A 367 -0.25 -14.28 -13.61
CA SER A 367 0.57 -14.55 -12.42
C SER A 367 2.05 -14.20 -12.68
N GLY A 368 2.91 -14.32 -11.67
CA GLY A 368 4.35 -14.07 -11.83
C GLY A 368 4.78 -12.61 -11.68
N MET A 369 3.93 -11.75 -11.11
CA MET A 369 4.30 -10.37 -10.76
C MET A 369 5.19 -10.36 -9.51
N ASP A 370 6.26 -9.55 -9.49
CA ASP A 370 7.16 -9.42 -8.33
C ASP A 370 6.40 -8.86 -7.11
N THR A 371 6.82 -9.23 -5.90
CA THR A 371 6.14 -8.92 -4.63
C THR A 371 6.86 -7.88 -3.79
N ARG A 372 7.95 -7.32 -4.30
CA ARG A 372 8.74 -6.29 -3.62
C ARG A 372 8.28 -4.89 -4.01
N GLY A 373 8.73 -3.90 -3.24
CA GLY A 373 8.45 -2.48 -3.47
C GLY A 373 6.96 -2.16 -3.54
N HIS A 374 6.54 -1.63 -4.69
CA HIS A 374 5.17 -1.26 -4.97
C HIS A 374 4.35 -2.49 -5.36
N VAL A 375 3.45 -2.93 -4.47
CA VAL A 375 2.75 -4.21 -4.58
C VAL A 375 1.31 -4.14 -5.09
N THR A 376 0.79 -2.95 -5.36
CA THR A 376 -0.56 -2.79 -5.92
C THR A 376 -0.57 -3.12 -7.41
N ARG A 377 -1.61 -3.82 -7.88
CA ARG A 377 -1.79 -4.14 -9.31
C ARG A 377 -3.12 -3.58 -9.80
N THR A 378 -3.15 -2.33 -10.24
CA THR A 378 -4.38 -1.70 -10.75
C THR A 378 -4.90 -2.46 -11.95
N LEU A 379 -6.21 -2.69 -11.99
CA LEU A 379 -6.90 -3.38 -13.08
C LEU A 379 -7.87 -2.42 -13.76
N VAL A 380 -7.82 -2.33 -15.08
CA VAL A 380 -8.84 -1.62 -15.88
C VAL A 380 -9.18 -2.42 -17.14
N ILE A 381 -10.43 -2.32 -17.61
CA ILE A 381 -10.90 -2.90 -18.86
C ILE A 381 -11.27 -1.74 -19.80
N PRO A 382 -10.73 -1.65 -21.01
CA PRO A 382 -11.11 -0.61 -21.96
C PRO A 382 -12.59 -0.75 -22.33
N PRO A 383 -13.42 0.30 -22.18
CA PRO A 383 -14.85 0.21 -22.44
C PRO A 383 -15.20 -0.28 -23.85
N GLN A 384 -14.36 0.04 -24.83
CA GLN A 384 -14.56 -0.32 -26.24
C GLN A 384 -13.94 -1.67 -26.63
N HIS A 385 -13.12 -2.27 -25.74
CA HIS A 385 -12.40 -3.53 -25.98
C HIS A 385 -12.52 -4.46 -24.77
N PRO A 386 -13.73 -5.02 -24.52
CA PRO A 386 -14.04 -5.78 -23.30
C PRO A 386 -13.24 -7.08 -23.12
N ASN A 387 -12.55 -7.53 -24.18
CA ASN A 387 -11.67 -8.70 -24.13
C ASN A 387 -10.24 -8.37 -23.67
N LEU A 388 -9.94 -7.11 -23.39
CA LEU A 388 -8.64 -6.68 -22.87
C LEU A 388 -8.75 -6.38 -21.38
N ILE A 389 -7.73 -6.77 -20.62
CA ILE A 389 -7.51 -6.32 -19.25
C ILE A 389 -6.10 -5.74 -19.15
N LEU A 390 -6.00 -4.58 -18.51
CA LEU A 390 -4.73 -3.90 -18.27
C LEU A 390 -4.33 -4.03 -16.82
N VAL A 391 -3.03 -4.20 -16.58
CA VAL A 391 -2.45 -4.41 -15.27
C VAL A 391 -1.25 -3.47 -15.09
N SER A 392 -1.36 -2.55 -14.14
CA SER A 392 -0.23 -1.72 -13.69
C SER A 392 0.67 -2.50 -12.73
N HIS A 393 1.99 -2.35 -12.87
CA HIS A 393 3.00 -2.95 -12.00
C HIS A 393 4.11 -1.94 -11.70
N GLY A 394 4.29 -1.60 -10.43
CA GLY A 394 5.27 -0.60 -9.98
C GLY A 394 6.67 -1.16 -9.72
N SER A 395 7.59 -0.28 -9.32
CA SER A 395 8.99 -0.61 -9.07
C SER A 395 9.18 -1.45 -7.80
N ASN A 396 10.28 -2.21 -7.74
CA ASN A 396 10.64 -2.98 -6.53
C ASN A 396 11.31 -2.14 -5.44
N ASP A 397 11.71 -0.91 -5.74
CA ASP A 397 12.42 -0.02 -4.84
C ASP A 397 12.18 1.45 -5.25
N ASN A 398 12.66 2.40 -4.46
CA ASN A 398 12.64 3.80 -4.84
C ASN A 398 13.38 4.03 -6.16
N PHE A 399 14.59 3.46 -6.30
CA PHE A 399 15.41 3.48 -7.52
C PHE A 399 15.67 2.06 -8.07
N ASP A 400 14.73 1.52 -8.84
CA ASP A 400 14.82 0.20 -9.47
C ASP A 400 15.44 0.31 -10.87
N TYR A 401 16.77 0.44 -10.94
CA TYR A 401 17.52 0.48 -12.20
C TYR A 401 17.27 -0.72 -13.11
N GLY A 402 16.85 -1.87 -12.56
CA GLY A 402 16.46 -3.03 -13.36
C GLY A 402 15.20 -2.80 -14.19
N ALA A 403 14.30 -1.92 -13.75
CA ALA A 403 13.07 -1.58 -14.47
C ALA A 403 13.31 -0.76 -15.75
N ALA A 404 14.54 -0.26 -15.97
CA ALA A 404 14.94 0.34 -17.25
C ALA A 404 15.00 -0.67 -18.40
N ASP A 405 15.07 -1.98 -18.12
CA ASP A 405 14.89 -3.01 -19.15
C ASP A 405 13.41 -3.39 -19.24
N ILE A 406 12.77 -3.00 -20.34
CA ILE A 406 11.36 -3.31 -20.64
C ILE A 406 10.99 -4.80 -20.49
N LYS A 407 11.95 -5.73 -20.63
CA LYS A 407 11.73 -7.18 -20.51
C LYS A 407 11.50 -7.63 -19.07
N ILE A 408 11.88 -6.81 -18.10
CA ILE A 408 11.75 -7.13 -16.69
C ILE A 408 10.29 -7.05 -16.21
N GLY A 409 9.44 -6.29 -16.91
CA GLY A 409 8.01 -6.19 -16.58
C GLY A 409 7.79 -5.58 -15.19
N ARG A 410 8.45 -4.45 -14.90
CA ARG A 410 8.21 -3.62 -13.72
C ARG A 410 8.22 -2.17 -14.12
N SER A 411 7.58 -1.32 -13.31
CA SER A 411 7.38 0.10 -13.62
C SER A 411 6.77 0.30 -15.01
N CYS A 412 5.68 -0.43 -15.27
CA CYS A 412 5.01 -0.47 -16.55
C CYS A 412 3.52 -0.81 -16.42
N VAL A 413 2.76 -0.52 -17.47
CA VAL A 413 1.41 -1.03 -17.64
C VAL A 413 1.44 -2.06 -18.75
N LYS A 414 0.78 -3.21 -18.57
CA LYS A 414 0.67 -4.28 -19.58
C LYS A 414 -0.77 -4.58 -19.92
N VAL A 415 -1.00 -5.02 -21.16
CA VAL A 415 -2.31 -5.41 -21.68
C VAL A 415 -2.34 -6.91 -21.95
N PHE A 416 -3.43 -7.58 -21.55
CA PHE A 416 -3.65 -9.00 -21.75
C PHE A 416 -5.01 -9.23 -22.41
N ASN A 417 -5.06 -10.13 -23.41
CA ASN A 417 -6.30 -10.53 -24.06
C ASN A 417 -6.90 -11.74 -23.34
N ILE A 418 -8.00 -11.54 -22.62
CA ILE A 418 -8.65 -12.61 -21.84
C ILE A 418 -9.42 -13.59 -22.72
N ALA A 419 -9.81 -13.21 -23.95
CA ALA A 419 -10.52 -14.12 -24.86
C ALA A 419 -9.59 -15.20 -25.46
N THR A 420 -8.29 -14.93 -25.51
CA THR A 420 -7.26 -15.86 -26.03
C THR A 420 -6.30 -16.31 -24.93
N MET A 421 -6.75 -16.29 -23.67
CA MET A 421 -5.92 -16.63 -22.54
C MET A 421 -5.42 -18.09 -22.63
N PRO A 422 -4.12 -18.35 -22.39
CA PRO A 422 -3.59 -19.70 -22.29
C PRO A 422 -4.22 -20.49 -21.12
N VAL A 423 -4.17 -21.82 -21.22
CA VAL A 423 -4.52 -22.70 -20.09
C VAL A 423 -3.58 -22.38 -18.93
N GLY A 424 -4.15 -22.05 -17.76
CA GLY A 424 -3.38 -21.65 -16.57
C GLY A 424 -3.12 -20.14 -16.44
N GLY A 425 -3.56 -19.33 -17.42
CA GLY A 425 -3.36 -17.89 -17.42
C GLY A 425 -2.04 -17.46 -18.07
N TYR A 426 -1.81 -16.16 -18.12
CA TYR A 426 -0.55 -15.58 -18.58
C TYR A 426 0.51 -15.57 -17.47
N ASP A 427 1.76 -15.80 -17.85
CA ASP A 427 2.90 -15.30 -17.08
C ASP A 427 3.04 -13.80 -17.34
N TYR A 428 3.14 -12.97 -16.29
CA TYR A 428 3.12 -11.52 -16.41
C TYR A 428 4.31 -11.00 -17.21
N VAL A 429 5.50 -11.54 -16.99
CA VAL A 429 6.74 -11.04 -17.59
C VAL A 429 6.74 -11.34 -19.10
N THR A 430 6.41 -12.57 -19.47
CA THR A 430 6.51 -13.07 -20.85
C THR A 430 5.22 -12.96 -21.67
N GLY A 431 4.05 -12.85 -21.03
CA GLY A 431 2.74 -12.72 -21.67
C GLY A 431 2.31 -11.25 -21.87
N GLY A 432 1.20 -11.06 -22.59
CA GLY A 432 0.65 -9.72 -22.87
C GLY A 432 1.58 -8.84 -23.71
N TYR A 433 1.22 -7.57 -23.86
CA TYR A 433 2.04 -6.55 -24.52
C TYR A 433 2.12 -5.27 -23.70
N GLN A 434 3.06 -4.39 -24.04
CA GLN A 434 3.36 -3.20 -23.27
C GLN A 434 2.39 -2.04 -23.54
N MET A 435 2.14 -1.26 -22.50
CA MET A 435 1.36 -0.03 -22.50
C MET A 435 2.14 1.10 -21.82
N GLY A 436 3.42 1.24 -22.19
CA GLY A 436 4.38 2.14 -21.56
C GLY A 436 5.18 1.49 -20.44
N TYR A 437 6.45 1.89 -20.32
CA TYR A 437 7.36 1.49 -19.23
C TYR A 437 8.23 2.67 -18.77
N GLY A 438 8.97 2.52 -17.67
CA GLY A 438 9.60 3.66 -17.00
C GLY A 438 8.57 4.54 -16.29
N LEU A 439 7.51 3.90 -15.78
CA LEU A 439 6.46 4.47 -14.95
C LEU A 439 6.63 3.90 -13.54
N ARG A 440 7.34 4.61 -12.64
CA ARG A 440 7.73 4.14 -11.30
C ARG A 440 6.61 3.37 -10.61
N ASN A 441 5.43 3.96 -10.49
CA ASN A 441 4.25 3.36 -9.87
C ASN A 441 2.95 4.06 -10.35
N GLU A 442 2.53 3.72 -11.57
CA GLU A 442 1.31 4.23 -12.23
C GLU A 442 0.02 3.65 -11.64
N VAL A 443 -0.39 4.07 -10.44
CA VAL A 443 -1.52 3.43 -9.73
C VAL A 443 -2.87 3.86 -10.32
N GLY A 444 -3.07 5.16 -10.55
CA GLY A 444 -4.34 5.66 -11.08
C GLY A 444 -4.40 5.46 -12.59
N LEU A 445 -5.44 4.80 -13.10
CA LEU A 445 -5.68 4.59 -14.52
C LEU A 445 -7.10 4.99 -14.89
N ALA A 446 -7.28 5.71 -16.00
CA ALA A 446 -8.60 6.12 -16.49
C ALA A 446 -8.64 6.15 -18.03
N PHE A 447 -9.82 5.91 -18.60
CA PHE A 447 -10.05 6.03 -20.05
C PHE A 447 -10.81 7.31 -20.37
N ASP A 448 -10.36 8.03 -21.39
CA ASP A 448 -11.10 9.16 -21.94
C ASP A 448 -12.24 8.72 -22.88
N GLY A 449 -12.94 9.70 -23.44
CA GLY A 449 -14.09 9.46 -24.32
C GLY A 449 -13.74 8.81 -25.66
N ASP A 450 -12.46 8.86 -26.06
CA ASP A 450 -11.96 8.18 -27.27
C ASP A 450 -11.42 6.77 -26.94
N GLY A 451 -11.49 6.35 -25.67
CA GLY A 451 -11.00 5.06 -25.21
C GLY A 451 -9.49 5.01 -25.02
N MET A 452 -8.81 6.16 -24.97
CA MET A 452 -7.37 6.23 -24.72
C MET A 452 -7.09 6.16 -23.22
N LEU A 453 -5.98 5.50 -22.87
CA LEU A 453 -5.55 5.32 -21.50
C LEU A 453 -4.72 6.51 -21.01
N TRP A 454 -5.08 6.96 -19.81
CA TRP A 454 -4.35 7.94 -19.01
C TRP A 454 -3.89 7.27 -17.72
N GLY A 455 -2.69 7.65 -17.27
CA GLY A 455 -2.09 7.16 -16.05
C GLY A 455 -1.69 8.28 -15.09
N LEU A 456 -1.63 7.94 -13.80
CA LEU A 456 -1.22 8.82 -12.72
C LEU A 456 -0.03 8.21 -11.97
N GLU A 457 1.09 8.91 -12.04
CA GLU A 457 2.39 8.47 -11.54
C GLU A 457 2.61 8.89 -10.08
N ASN A 458 3.25 8.01 -9.31
CA ASN A 458 3.83 8.32 -8.00
C ASN A 458 5.35 8.30 -8.14
N SER A 459 5.97 9.48 -8.23
CA SER A 459 7.38 9.65 -8.58
C SER A 459 8.33 9.38 -7.39
N SER A 460 9.66 9.53 -7.60
CA SER A 460 10.67 9.07 -6.63
C SER A 460 10.75 9.88 -5.35
N ASP A 461 11.04 9.19 -4.26
CA ASP A 461 11.26 9.74 -2.93
C ASP A 461 12.74 10.14 -2.74
N GLU A 462 13.04 10.94 -1.72
CA GLU A 462 14.39 11.29 -1.24
C GLU A 462 15.40 11.66 -2.35
N ILE A 463 14.94 12.29 -3.43
CA ILE A 463 15.82 12.56 -4.58
C ILE A 463 16.85 13.65 -4.26
N HIS A 464 18.05 13.44 -4.79
CA HIS A 464 19.15 14.40 -4.74
C HIS A 464 19.64 14.68 -6.16
N ARG A 465 20.09 15.91 -6.41
CA ARG A 465 20.74 16.28 -7.68
C ARG A 465 22.20 16.63 -7.45
N THR A 466 23.08 16.11 -8.30
CA THR A 466 24.49 16.49 -8.31
C THR A 466 24.68 17.86 -8.95
N ILE A 467 25.05 18.86 -8.15
CA ILE A 467 25.27 20.26 -8.56
C ILE A 467 26.73 20.61 -8.24
N GLY A 468 27.53 20.91 -9.27
CA GLY A 468 28.95 21.23 -9.08
C GLY A 468 29.76 20.10 -8.41
N GLY A 469 29.35 18.84 -8.59
CA GLY A 469 29.99 17.67 -7.96
C GLY A 469 29.55 17.38 -6.53
N VAL A 470 28.55 18.10 -6.01
CA VAL A 470 27.99 17.91 -4.67
C VAL A 470 26.56 17.39 -4.78
N SER A 471 26.21 16.38 -3.97
CA SER A 471 24.84 15.90 -3.85
C SER A 471 23.99 16.90 -3.06
N VAL A 472 23.00 17.51 -3.72
CA VAL A 472 22.08 18.49 -3.14
C VAL A 472 20.71 17.86 -3.01
N ASP A 473 20.16 17.86 -1.80
CA ASP A 473 18.80 17.42 -1.54
C ASP A 473 17.80 18.40 -2.18
N ILE A 474 16.94 17.87 -3.06
CA ILE A 474 15.88 18.64 -3.72
C ILE A 474 14.50 18.00 -3.48
N HIS A 475 14.41 16.99 -2.61
CA HIS A 475 13.23 16.15 -2.51
C HIS A 475 11.97 16.91 -2.07
N THR A 476 12.09 17.95 -1.23
CA THR A 476 10.92 18.61 -0.64
C THR A 476 9.88 19.04 -1.69
N ASP A 477 10.33 19.52 -2.84
CA ASP A 477 9.44 20.03 -3.90
C ASP A 477 9.76 19.44 -5.29
N ASN A 478 10.55 18.35 -5.35
CA ASN A 478 10.81 17.58 -6.57
C ASN A 478 10.93 16.08 -6.24
N PRO A 479 10.70 15.19 -7.22
CA PRO A 479 10.20 15.48 -8.57
C PRO A 479 8.68 15.68 -8.54
N ALA A 480 8.12 16.12 -9.66
CA ALA A 480 6.68 16.15 -9.84
C ALA A 480 6.10 14.72 -9.85
N ASP A 481 4.89 14.58 -9.30
CA ASP A 481 4.01 13.48 -9.72
C ASP A 481 3.39 13.85 -11.09
N GLU A 482 2.91 12.87 -11.85
CA GLU A 482 2.64 13.07 -13.27
C GLU A 482 1.26 12.56 -13.68
N ILE A 483 0.69 13.22 -14.70
CA ILE A 483 -0.42 12.70 -15.50
C ILE A 483 0.13 12.33 -16.87
N ASN A 484 0.20 11.03 -17.15
CA ASN A 484 0.77 10.49 -18.38
C ASN A 484 -0.32 10.07 -19.37
N PHE A 485 -0.06 10.29 -20.65
CA PHE A 485 -0.88 9.75 -21.74
C PHE A 485 -0.24 8.46 -22.24
N LEU A 486 -0.92 7.33 -22.05
CA LEU A 486 -0.43 6.00 -22.45
C LEU A 486 -0.96 5.58 -23.82
N GLY A 487 -2.11 6.12 -24.23
CA GLY A 487 -2.62 6.02 -25.61
C GLY A 487 -3.64 4.91 -25.83
N ASP A 488 -3.70 4.40 -27.06
CA ASP A 488 -4.69 3.41 -27.51
C ASP A 488 -4.34 2.01 -26.95
N PRO A 489 -5.16 1.43 -26.05
CA PRO A 489 -4.86 0.16 -25.41
C PRO A 489 -4.89 -1.03 -26.36
N THR A 490 -5.27 -0.87 -27.63
CA THR A 490 -5.22 -1.94 -28.65
C THR A 490 -3.88 -2.02 -29.38
N LYS A 491 -3.01 -1.04 -29.17
CA LYS A 491 -1.70 -0.95 -29.82
C LYS A 491 -0.61 -1.07 -28.77
N GLU A 492 0.41 -1.87 -29.08
CA GLU A 492 1.57 -1.96 -28.20
C GLU A 492 2.28 -0.60 -28.12
N ASN A 493 2.40 -0.08 -26.91
CA ASN A 493 3.19 1.10 -26.59
C ASN A 493 4.45 0.66 -25.84
N ARG A 494 5.60 0.83 -26.48
CA ARG A 494 6.94 0.52 -25.92
C ARG A 494 7.73 1.77 -25.56
N ASP A 495 7.06 2.91 -25.47
CA ASP A 495 7.69 4.17 -25.13
C ASP A 495 8.12 4.18 -23.66
N TRP A 496 9.23 4.85 -23.40
CA TRP A 496 9.82 5.01 -22.08
C TRP A 496 9.41 6.34 -21.47
N TYR A 497 8.92 6.34 -20.23
CA TYR A 497 8.43 7.53 -19.52
C TYR A 497 9.43 8.07 -18.49
N GLY A 498 10.65 7.53 -18.47
CA GLY A 498 11.81 8.19 -17.87
C GLY A 498 12.33 7.55 -16.59
N TYR A 499 11.49 6.91 -15.78
CA TYR A 499 11.97 6.21 -14.58
C TYR A 499 12.94 5.07 -14.97
N PRO A 500 14.04 4.85 -14.23
CA PRO A 500 14.46 5.48 -12.97
C PRO A 500 15.56 6.54 -13.12
N THR A 501 15.63 7.23 -14.26
CA THR A 501 16.74 8.15 -14.56
C THR A 501 16.28 9.57 -14.86
N CYS A 502 15.16 9.71 -15.55
CA CYS A 502 14.54 10.98 -15.91
C CYS A 502 13.33 11.25 -15.02
N TYR A 503 13.22 12.48 -14.56
CA TYR A 503 12.17 12.95 -13.66
C TYR A 503 11.63 14.30 -14.14
N SER A 504 10.35 14.58 -13.90
CA SER A 504 9.76 15.88 -14.22
C SER A 504 9.98 16.90 -13.10
N CYS A 505 10.39 18.12 -13.45
CA CYS A 505 10.60 19.21 -12.50
C CYS A 505 9.27 19.78 -12.00
N ALA A 506 9.02 19.75 -10.68
CA ALA A 506 7.88 20.43 -10.05
C ALA A 506 8.25 21.85 -9.58
N GLN A 507 9.45 22.02 -9.01
CA GLN A 507 9.91 23.30 -8.48
C GLN A 507 11.31 23.66 -9.01
N PRO A 508 11.38 24.48 -10.09
CA PRO A 508 12.65 24.79 -10.75
C PRO A 508 13.68 25.47 -9.85
N VAL A 509 13.26 26.30 -8.88
CA VAL A 509 14.17 27.08 -8.04
C VAL A 509 15.07 26.22 -7.14
N ALA A 510 14.71 24.95 -6.92
CA ALA A 510 15.53 24.01 -6.13
C ALA A 510 16.74 23.48 -6.93
N ILE A 511 16.72 23.59 -8.26
CA ILE A 511 17.76 23.08 -9.15
C ILE A 511 18.53 24.27 -9.74
N THR A 512 19.79 24.43 -9.34
CA THR A 512 20.55 25.68 -9.57
C THR A 512 21.67 25.58 -10.60
N ASP A 513 22.00 24.37 -11.07
CA ASP A 513 23.03 24.15 -12.10
C ASP A 513 22.53 24.45 -13.52
N ARG A 514 21.20 24.49 -13.72
CA ARG A 514 20.56 24.76 -15.00
C ARG A 514 19.20 25.41 -14.79
N SER A 515 18.74 26.20 -15.76
CA SER A 515 17.39 26.77 -15.76
C SER A 515 16.38 25.75 -16.29
N PHE A 516 15.38 25.43 -15.47
CA PHE A 516 14.26 24.54 -15.81
C PHE A 516 12.92 25.29 -15.76
N ALA A 517 11.96 24.81 -16.53
CA ALA A 517 10.54 25.10 -16.35
C ALA A 517 9.83 23.93 -15.65
N VAL A 518 8.64 24.20 -15.10
CA VAL A 518 7.76 23.14 -14.59
C VAL A 518 7.46 22.13 -15.71
N GLY A 519 7.61 20.84 -15.40
CA GLY A 519 7.45 19.73 -16.32
C GLY A 519 8.63 19.48 -17.27
N ASP A 520 9.69 20.30 -17.25
CA ASP A 520 10.94 19.90 -17.92
C ASP A 520 11.51 18.66 -17.23
N GLN A 521 12.01 17.71 -18.04
CA GLN A 521 12.64 16.52 -17.52
C GLN A 521 14.12 16.74 -17.21
N PHE A 522 14.58 16.14 -16.12
CA PHE A 522 15.94 16.27 -15.61
C PHE A 522 16.47 14.94 -15.06
N VAL A 523 17.79 14.83 -14.94
CA VAL A 523 18.47 13.68 -14.32
C VAL A 523 19.01 14.02 -12.93
N LEU A 524 19.16 13.01 -12.07
CA LEU A 524 19.74 13.21 -10.74
C LEU A 524 21.27 13.44 -10.80
N GLU A 525 21.96 12.72 -11.67
CA GLU A 525 23.42 12.77 -11.80
C GLU A 525 23.83 12.96 -13.28
N PRO A 526 23.77 14.20 -13.80
CA PRO A 526 24.14 14.47 -15.19
C PRO A 526 25.62 14.15 -15.43
N ASN A 527 25.89 13.42 -16.52
CA ASN A 527 27.23 13.00 -16.90
C ASN A 527 27.47 13.14 -18.40
N ALA A 528 28.68 12.84 -18.87
CA ALA A 528 29.08 13.03 -20.27
C ALA A 528 28.27 12.21 -21.28
N THR A 529 27.59 11.14 -20.86
CA THR A 529 26.83 10.23 -21.73
C THR A 529 25.32 10.34 -21.60
N PHE A 530 24.83 10.88 -20.47
CA PHE A 530 23.40 11.01 -20.19
C PHE A 530 23.14 12.30 -19.41
N THR A 531 22.47 13.25 -20.07
CA THR A 531 22.20 14.60 -19.56
C THR A 531 20.69 14.86 -19.51
N ASP A 532 20.29 16.02 -18.98
CA ASP A 532 18.89 16.48 -19.02
C ASP A 532 18.34 16.53 -20.47
N ASP A 533 19.19 16.92 -21.44
CA ASP A 533 18.80 16.93 -22.86
C ASP A 533 18.60 15.51 -23.40
N THR A 534 19.34 14.53 -22.90
CA THR A 534 19.12 13.11 -23.23
C THR A 534 17.74 12.65 -22.77
N CYS A 535 17.33 13.03 -21.55
CA CYS A 535 15.98 12.73 -21.05
C CYS A 535 14.91 13.30 -21.97
N LYS A 536 15.01 14.58 -22.28
CA LYS A 536 14.05 15.28 -23.14
C LYS A 536 13.88 14.64 -24.52
N LEU A 537 14.91 13.98 -25.04
CA LEU A 537 14.89 13.32 -26.35
C LEU A 537 14.46 11.85 -26.28
N SER A 538 14.69 11.17 -25.15
CA SER A 538 14.54 9.71 -25.03
C SER A 538 13.30 9.29 -24.25
N SER A 539 12.79 10.16 -23.39
CA SER A 539 11.61 9.92 -22.57
C SER A 539 10.39 10.63 -23.14
N VAL A 540 9.22 10.02 -22.97
CA VAL A 540 7.93 10.69 -23.11
C VAL A 540 7.73 11.57 -21.88
N ALA A 541 7.40 12.83 -22.10
CA ALA A 541 7.08 13.76 -21.03
C ALA A 541 5.62 13.63 -20.59
N ALA A 542 5.36 13.95 -19.32
CA ALA A 542 4.02 14.07 -18.78
C ALA A 542 3.17 15.06 -19.57
N ARG A 543 1.84 14.90 -19.52
CA ARG A 543 0.89 15.87 -20.08
C ARG A 543 0.55 16.99 -19.10
N LEU A 544 0.59 16.69 -17.82
CA LEU A 544 0.49 17.65 -16.73
C LEU A 544 1.32 17.14 -15.55
N THR A 545 1.89 18.05 -14.78
CA THR A 545 2.55 17.71 -13.51
C THR A 545 1.65 18.05 -12.33
N LEU A 546 1.75 17.24 -11.29
CA LEU A 546 1.15 17.47 -9.98
C LEU A 546 2.27 17.80 -8.98
N PRO A 547 1.94 18.48 -7.86
CA PRO A 547 2.94 18.79 -6.84
C PRO A 547 3.70 17.54 -6.39
N ALA A 548 4.98 17.69 -6.05
CA ALA A 548 5.78 16.60 -5.53
C ALA A 548 5.10 15.93 -4.34
N HIS A 549 5.16 14.59 -4.27
CA HIS A 549 4.60 13.77 -3.20
C HIS A 549 3.08 13.86 -3.05
N SER A 550 2.35 14.23 -4.11
CA SER A 550 0.89 14.24 -4.13
C SER A 550 0.30 12.85 -3.90
N ALA A 551 0.97 11.83 -4.43
CA ALA A 551 0.57 10.43 -4.41
C ALA A 551 -0.83 10.19 -5.02
N PRO A 552 -1.01 10.42 -6.34
CA PRO A 552 -2.29 10.18 -7.00
C PRO A 552 -2.57 8.68 -7.15
N LEU A 553 -3.72 8.20 -6.67
CA LEU A 553 -4.02 6.75 -6.63
C LEU A 553 -5.26 6.32 -7.42
N GLY A 554 -6.14 7.25 -7.78
CA GLY A 554 -7.38 6.91 -8.46
C GLY A 554 -7.90 8.07 -9.26
N ALA A 555 -8.49 7.77 -10.42
CA ALA A 555 -9.12 8.75 -11.28
C ALA A 555 -10.39 8.22 -11.92
N THR A 556 -11.31 9.14 -12.21
CA THR A 556 -12.46 8.90 -13.07
C THR A 556 -12.75 10.16 -13.87
N PHE A 557 -13.12 10.00 -15.14
CA PHE A 557 -13.69 11.10 -15.90
C PHE A 557 -15.14 11.33 -15.51
N ASP A 558 -15.60 12.58 -15.64
CA ASP A 558 -17.01 12.90 -15.66
C ASP A 558 -17.68 12.34 -16.93
N LYS A 559 -19.02 12.36 -16.97
CA LYS A 559 -19.79 11.78 -18.08
C LYS A 559 -19.44 12.39 -19.44
N ASN A 560 -19.04 13.65 -19.47
CA ASN A 560 -18.73 14.37 -20.71
C ASN A 560 -17.24 14.39 -21.05
N PHE A 561 -16.39 13.76 -20.23
CA PHE A 561 -14.92 13.77 -20.38
C PHE A 561 -14.31 15.19 -20.41
N THR A 562 -14.96 16.12 -19.73
CA THR A 562 -14.53 17.51 -19.54
C THR A 562 -13.79 17.75 -18.22
N SER A 563 -13.86 16.77 -17.31
CA SER A 563 -13.16 16.78 -16.02
C SER A 563 -12.63 15.39 -15.73
N MET A 564 -11.37 15.31 -15.30
CA MET A 564 -10.84 14.13 -14.63
C MET A 564 -10.74 14.41 -13.14
N TYR A 565 -11.51 13.69 -12.34
CA TYR A 565 -11.42 13.75 -10.88
C TYR A 565 -10.31 12.83 -10.41
N VAL A 566 -9.42 13.34 -9.55
CA VAL A 566 -8.24 12.61 -9.08
C VAL A 566 -8.19 12.57 -7.55
N ALA A 567 -7.99 11.38 -7.00
CA ALA A 567 -7.75 11.14 -5.59
C ALA A 567 -6.26 11.31 -5.26
N ILE A 568 -5.94 12.36 -4.51
CA ILE A 568 -4.58 12.72 -4.07
C ILE A 568 -4.40 12.23 -2.63
N HIS A 569 -3.68 11.12 -2.48
CA HIS A 569 -3.60 10.35 -1.23
C HIS A 569 -2.80 11.04 -0.12
N GLY A 570 -1.86 11.91 -0.52
CA GLY A 570 -1.09 12.76 0.37
C GLY A 570 0.28 12.22 0.74
N SER A 571 1.20 13.15 0.96
CA SER A 571 2.64 12.91 1.11
C SER A 571 2.99 12.20 2.42
N TRP A 572 4.02 11.37 2.35
CA TRP A 572 4.79 10.92 3.52
C TRP A 572 6.20 11.50 3.54
N ASN A 573 6.80 11.75 2.36
CA ASN A 573 8.17 12.20 2.17
C ASN A 573 8.27 13.72 1.88
N ARG A 574 7.55 14.54 2.66
CA ARG A 574 7.57 16.00 2.54
C ARG A 574 7.26 16.67 3.86
N ASN A 575 7.99 17.74 4.20
CA ASN A 575 7.70 18.59 5.37
C ASN A 575 7.67 20.08 4.97
N PRO A 576 6.54 20.79 5.15
CA PRO A 576 5.24 20.29 5.64
C PRO A 576 4.58 19.33 4.63
N SER A 577 3.60 18.54 5.08
CA SER A 577 2.89 17.61 4.19
C SER A 577 2.01 18.31 3.15
N THR A 578 1.73 17.63 2.03
CA THR A 578 0.85 18.10 0.93
C THR A 578 -0.09 16.99 0.45
N GLY A 579 -1.08 17.33 -0.38
CA GLY A 579 -2.08 16.40 -0.91
C GLY A 579 -3.32 16.26 -0.03
N TYR A 580 -3.72 15.03 0.31
CA TYR A 580 -4.88 14.72 1.19
C TYR A 580 -6.19 15.36 0.70
N LYS A 581 -6.46 15.24 -0.61
CA LYS A 581 -7.51 15.99 -1.30
C LYS A 581 -8.05 15.27 -2.54
N VAL A 582 -9.15 15.76 -3.07
CA VAL A 582 -9.65 15.40 -4.38
C VAL A 582 -9.60 16.63 -5.26
N ILE A 583 -9.06 16.48 -6.46
CA ILE A 583 -8.93 17.57 -7.44
C ILE A 583 -9.76 17.27 -8.68
N ASP A 584 -10.20 18.33 -9.36
CA ASP A 584 -10.76 18.33 -10.71
C ASP A 584 -9.70 18.87 -11.67
N VAL A 585 -9.27 18.05 -12.63
CA VAL A 585 -8.40 18.45 -13.73
C VAL A 585 -9.29 18.72 -14.95
N PRO A 586 -9.44 19.98 -15.40
CA PRO A 586 -10.23 20.28 -16.59
C PRO A 586 -9.61 19.67 -17.85
N PHE A 587 -10.42 18.96 -18.63
CA PHE A 587 -10.04 18.32 -19.88
C PHE A 587 -10.83 18.90 -21.06
N SER A 588 -10.24 18.84 -22.24
CA SER A 588 -10.89 19.23 -23.48
C SER A 588 -10.49 18.31 -24.63
N LYS A 589 -11.36 18.19 -25.63
CA LYS A 589 -11.06 17.47 -26.87
C LYS A 589 -10.55 18.45 -27.93
N GLY A 590 -9.29 18.30 -28.29
CA GLY A 590 -8.65 19.06 -29.37
C GLY A 590 -8.44 18.21 -30.64
N PRO A 591 -7.68 18.74 -31.62
CA PRO A 591 -7.37 18.02 -32.86
C PRO A 591 -6.60 16.71 -32.66
N ASN A 592 -5.88 16.59 -31.55
CA ASN A 592 -5.04 15.43 -31.21
C ASN A 592 -5.68 14.50 -30.16
N GLY A 593 -7.01 14.59 -29.97
CA GLY A 593 -7.73 13.86 -28.94
C GLY A 593 -7.95 14.66 -27.66
N PHE A 594 -8.28 13.97 -26.57
CA PHE A 594 -8.46 14.59 -25.26
C PHE A 594 -7.11 14.99 -24.64
N GLY A 595 -7.14 15.97 -23.74
CA GLY A 595 -6.02 16.29 -22.88
C GLY A 595 -6.37 17.34 -21.81
N PRO A 596 -5.50 17.51 -20.80
CA PRO A 596 -5.63 18.59 -19.84
C PRO A 596 -5.73 19.94 -20.56
N SER A 597 -6.66 20.78 -20.12
CA SER A 597 -6.85 22.12 -20.70
C SER A 597 -5.68 23.05 -20.38
N ALA A 598 -4.99 22.80 -19.25
CA ALA A 598 -3.80 23.52 -18.86
C ALA A 598 -2.55 22.93 -19.55
N PRO A 599 -1.56 23.76 -19.92
CA PRO A 599 -0.29 23.27 -20.45
C PRO A 599 0.54 22.58 -19.37
N LEU A 600 1.52 21.76 -19.78
CA LEU A 600 2.45 21.05 -18.90
C LEU A 600 3.13 21.96 -17.87
N GLN A 601 3.45 23.20 -18.23
CA GLN A 601 4.12 24.19 -17.38
C GLN A 601 3.22 24.81 -16.31
N SER A 602 1.94 24.44 -16.25
CA SER A 602 0.99 25.01 -15.30
C SER A 602 1.21 24.49 -13.88
N THR A 603 1.22 25.40 -12.91
CA THR A 603 1.20 25.10 -11.47
C THR A 603 -0.21 25.17 -10.87
N THR A 604 -1.22 25.48 -11.69
CA THR A 604 -2.62 25.67 -11.31
C THR A 604 -3.55 24.97 -12.29
N GLY A 605 -3.11 23.84 -12.85
CA GLY A 605 -3.82 23.10 -13.89
C GLY A 605 -5.03 22.30 -13.40
N TRP A 606 -5.36 22.41 -12.11
CA TRP A 606 -6.42 21.68 -11.43
C TRP A 606 -7.11 22.56 -10.39
N ILE A 607 -8.24 22.08 -9.88
CA ILE A 607 -9.07 22.75 -8.87
C ILE A 607 -9.27 21.78 -7.70
N ASP A 608 -8.93 22.20 -6.49
CA ASP A 608 -9.24 21.44 -5.28
C ASP A 608 -10.76 21.45 -5.06
N ILE A 609 -11.39 20.27 -4.98
CA ILE A 609 -12.85 20.14 -4.78
C ILE A 609 -13.22 19.55 -3.41
N LEU A 610 -12.29 18.85 -2.76
CA LEU A 610 -12.39 18.33 -1.40
C LEU A 610 -11.00 18.34 -0.76
N TRP A 611 -10.84 18.83 0.47
CA TRP A 611 -9.55 18.77 1.18
C TRP A 611 -9.73 18.64 2.70
N ASN A 612 -8.69 18.14 3.37
CA ASN A 612 -8.62 18.14 4.83
C ASN A 612 -8.27 19.52 5.37
N ASP A 613 -8.67 19.79 6.62
CA ASP A 613 -8.13 20.94 7.36
C ASP A 613 -6.66 20.71 7.74
N ASN A 614 -5.88 21.78 7.91
CA ASN A 614 -4.47 21.75 8.36
C ASN A 614 -3.59 20.72 7.63
N VAL A 615 -3.61 20.72 6.29
CA VAL A 615 -2.90 19.74 5.44
C VAL A 615 -1.42 19.58 5.78
N GLU A 616 -0.77 20.63 6.27
CA GLU A 616 0.64 20.64 6.68
C GLU A 616 0.96 19.74 7.89
N GLN A 617 -0.06 19.30 8.63
CA GLN A 617 0.04 18.37 9.76
C GLN A 617 -0.57 16.99 9.45
N CYS A 618 -0.96 16.75 8.20
CA CYS A 618 -1.53 15.47 7.81
C CYS A 618 -0.48 14.34 7.85
N SER A 619 -0.98 13.15 8.12
CA SER A 619 -0.22 11.91 8.10
C SER A 619 -1.15 10.74 7.79
N THR A 620 -0.59 9.53 7.77
CA THR A 620 -1.39 8.30 7.60
C THR A 620 -2.48 8.11 8.66
N THR A 621 -2.49 8.88 9.76
CA THR A 621 -3.44 8.71 10.87
C THR A 621 -4.22 9.96 11.24
N GLN A 622 -3.89 11.11 10.65
CA GLN A 622 -4.46 12.41 11.06
C GLN A 622 -5.50 12.95 10.08
N CYS A 623 -5.51 12.45 8.84
CA CYS A 623 -6.34 12.97 7.77
C CYS A 623 -7.03 11.86 6.98
N PHE A 624 -8.11 12.23 6.30
CA PHE A 624 -8.72 11.44 5.24
C PHE A 624 -7.73 11.32 4.08
N ARG A 625 -7.56 10.12 3.53
CA ARG A 625 -6.57 9.83 2.47
C ARG A 625 -7.26 9.23 1.24
N PRO A 626 -7.70 10.06 0.28
CA PRO A 626 -8.43 9.60 -0.90
C PRO A 626 -7.65 8.53 -1.67
N VAL A 627 -8.27 7.38 -1.97
CA VAL A 627 -7.66 6.29 -2.76
C VAL A 627 -8.35 6.14 -4.11
N SER A 628 -9.63 5.81 -4.12
CA SER A 628 -10.39 5.49 -5.32
C SER A 628 -11.62 6.38 -5.44
N ILE A 629 -12.03 6.64 -6.67
CA ILE A 629 -13.25 7.38 -6.99
C ILE A 629 -14.08 6.52 -7.94
N ALA A 630 -15.34 6.26 -7.61
CA ALA A 630 -16.30 5.75 -8.61
C ALA A 630 -17.52 6.65 -8.64
N MET A 631 -17.98 6.95 -9.85
CA MET A 631 -19.09 7.87 -10.09
C MET A 631 -20.35 7.08 -10.40
N ASP A 632 -21.46 7.45 -9.79
CA ASP A 632 -22.78 6.89 -10.11
C ASP A 632 -23.41 7.57 -11.34
N GLY A 633 -24.57 7.07 -11.78
CA GLY A 633 -25.29 7.61 -12.94
C GLY A 633 -25.76 9.07 -12.79
N PHE A 634 -25.71 9.63 -11.59
CA PHE A 634 -26.11 11.02 -11.29
C PHE A 634 -24.92 11.97 -11.17
N GLY A 635 -23.70 11.48 -11.35
CA GLY A 635 -22.49 12.28 -11.21
C GLY A 635 -22.03 12.48 -9.76
N ARG A 636 -22.56 11.70 -8.81
CA ARG A 636 -22.04 11.67 -7.44
C ARG A 636 -20.88 10.68 -7.38
N MET A 637 -19.83 11.06 -6.67
CA MET A 637 -18.61 10.29 -6.53
C MET A 637 -18.54 9.65 -5.16
N TYR A 638 -18.34 8.33 -5.11
CA TYR A 638 -17.99 7.62 -3.90
C TYR A 638 -16.48 7.54 -3.82
N ILE A 639 -15.93 7.87 -2.65
CA ILE A 639 -14.49 8.01 -2.44
C ILE A 639 -14.08 7.26 -1.18
N THR A 640 -13.11 6.35 -1.33
CA THR A 640 -12.52 5.62 -0.21
C THR A 640 -11.37 6.38 0.41
N SER A 641 -11.21 6.22 1.72
CA SER A 641 -9.99 6.54 2.45
C SER A 641 -9.51 5.33 3.23
N ASP A 642 -8.30 4.89 2.94
CA ASP A 642 -7.61 3.81 3.67
C ASP A 642 -6.81 4.31 4.87
N SER A 643 -7.09 5.54 5.34
CA SER A 643 -6.45 6.16 6.49
C SER A 643 -6.35 5.19 7.66
N GLY A 644 -5.18 5.20 8.30
CA GLY A 644 -4.86 4.29 9.40
C GLY A 644 -5.74 4.46 10.63
N ALA A 645 -6.41 5.62 10.78
CA ALA A 645 -7.30 5.88 11.91
C ALA A 645 -8.68 5.33 11.73
N GLU A 646 -9.20 5.41 10.51
CA GLU A 646 -10.48 4.81 10.15
C GLU A 646 -10.53 4.63 8.63
N GLY A 647 -10.86 3.42 8.19
CA GLY A 647 -11.25 3.21 6.80
C GLY A 647 -12.64 3.79 6.58
N GLU A 648 -12.72 4.82 5.75
CA GLU A 648 -13.97 5.56 5.49
C GLU A 648 -14.35 5.48 4.02
N MET A 649 -15.64 5.67 3.76
CA MET A 649 -16.17 5.98 2.43
C MET A 649 -17.07 7.20 2.53
N ILE A 650 -16.90 8.14 1.63
CA ILE A 650 -17.75 9.33 1.51
C ILE A 650 -18.43 9.33 0.14
N ILE A 651 -19.54 10.06 0.05
CA ILE A 651 -20.14 10.52 -1.20
C ILE A 651 -19.85 12.02 -1.36
N LEU A 652 -19.41 12.44 -2.55
CA LEU A 652 -19.05 13.80 -2.94
C LEU A 652 -19.81 14.15 -4.23
N GLY A 653 -20.34 15.36 -4.33
CA GLY A 653 -21.07 15.79 -5.53
C GLY A 653 -21.38 17.29 -5.50
N LYS A 654 -21.88 17.79 -6.62
CA LYS A 654 -22.34 19.17 -6.75
C LYS A 654 -23.69 19.34 -6.03
N ASP A 655 -23.88 20.49 -5.38
CA ASP A 655 -25.12 20.86 -4.69
C ASP A 655 -26.30 21.13 -5.64
#